data_AF-A0A929G6P1-F1
#
_entry.id   AF-A0A929G6P1-F1
#
_cell.length_a   1.000
_cell.length_b   1.000
_cell.length_c   1.000
_cell.angle_alpha   90.00
_cell.angle_beta   90.00
_cell.angle_gamma   90.00
#
_symmetry.space_group_name_H-M   'P 1'
#
loop_
_entity.id
_entity.type
_entity.pdbx_description
1 polymer ?
#
loop_
_entity_poly.entity_id
_entity_poly.type
_entity_poly.pdbx_seq_one_letter_code
_entity_poly.pdbx_strand_id
1 'polypeptide(L)'
;MHRTLATLIAAATLLAAASCCCCGNFDWDLEKFFEPTLIFSTPIPSYSHTSTPEPTPAITREPAGDIGAETEELLETTDVPMRDLHELAIRLRGLPPGVPRTVNPEGSPNYPTGTRRLFRASNVDTDEQFDVYAILEYKTKHLYMWVEDGARFDRDDLIAAADLFEEHTYPTDRAFFGSEWTPGVDNDPHVSILHARGLGGSIAGYYSSADEFVSAVRDDSNELEMFYINIENVTVNDDFYNGVLAHEFQHMIHWYNDRNEETWLNEGFSELAMYLNDFDTGGSDWTFAMEPDTQLNSWPEGPGAAGANYGAGYLFTSYFLDRLGPEATQALVAHPENSFASVEAVLEELGTGLTYEDFFADWIVANLLDDPYIADGRYGYGEIDPPSFDIETTYYDGDYPVSKSSTVHQHGTDYVELRGEQPLTFRFTGSTQVGLMDTTAHSGRYVWWSNRGDDSDMYLTRAFDLSGVNEATLEFWTWYDLEEDWDYAYVEISTDGGETWEILTTPSGTPTNPNGNSFGWAYTGRSGNEETPEWIQERVDISPYTGQEVLIRFEYITDDAVNRPGFVLDDVAIPEIGYFSDFEKDEDGPALSLSDGWEPAGFIRHTNVLSQRWLVQFILFGPETRVQRLELNEDQTGEWAIPLDSRTDRAVVTISGLAPVTTEIASYSYEIEEQ
;
A
#
# COMPACT_ATOMS: atom_id res chain seq x y z
N MET A 1 -24.66 31.62 -2.06
CA MET A 1 -24.58 30.68 -3.20
C MET A 1 -23.31 30.81 -4.05
N HIS A 2 -22.57 31.93 -4.10
CA HIS A 2 -21.36 32.04 -4.96
C HIS A 2 -20.03 32.26 -4.22
N ARG A 3 -19.98 32.04 -2.90
CA ARG A 3 -18.71 32.09 -2.13
C ARG A 3 -18.31 30.72 -1.59
N THR A 4 -19.28 29.92 -1.15
CA THR A 4 -19.07 28.54 -0.67
C THR A 4 -18.53 27.61 -1.76
N LEU A 5 -19.01 27.73 -3.01
CA LEU A 5 -18.54 26.91 -4.13
C LEU A 5 -17.11 27.26 -4.59
N ALA A 6 -16.64 28.49 -4.37
CA ALA A 6 -15.30 28.91 -4.76
C ALA A 6 -14.24 28.55 -3.69
N THR A 7 -14.66 28.40 -2.44
CA THR A 7 -13.81 27.89 -1.35
C THR A 7 -13.69 26.37 -1.42
N LEU A 8 -14.76 25.65 -1.78
CA LEU A 8 -14.73 24.20 -2.06
C LEU A 8 -13.85 23.84 -3.26
N ILE A 9 -13.88 24.62 -4.34
CA ILE A 9 -13.00 24.38 -5.50
C ILE A 9 -11.53 24.70 -5.17
N ALA A 10 -11.24 25.62 -4.25
CA ALA A 10 -9.88 25.95 -3.82
C ALA A 10 -9.30 24.92 -2.83
N ALA A 11 -10.15 24.27 -2.02
CA ALA A 11 -9.75 23.15 -1.16
C ALA A 11 -9.54 21.86 -1.99
N ALA A 12 -10.44 21.57 -2.93
CA ALA A 12 -10.31 20.41 -3.83
C ALA A 12 -9.16 20.52 -4.84
N THR A 13 -8.60 21.72 -5.09
CA THR A 13 -7.42 21.88 -5.97
C THR A 13 -6.07 21.79 -5.23
N LEU A 14 -6.07 21.75 -3.90
CA LEU A 14 -4.86 21.52 -3.10
C LEU A 14 -4.59 20.02 -2.84
N LEU A 15 -5.59 19.16 -3.04
CA LEU A 15 -5.50 17.70 -2.81
C LEU A 15 -5.21 16.87 -4.09
N ALA A 16 -5.14 17.49 -5.27
CA ALA A 16 -5.03 16.79 -6.56
C ALA A 16 -3.71 17.04 -7.32
N ALA A 17 -2.65 17.48 -6.64
CA ALA A 17 -1.41 17.91 -7.27
C ALA A 17 -0.14 17.46 -6.51
N ALA A 18 -0.08 16.17 -6.23
CA ALA A 18 1.11 15.43 -5.85
C ALA A 18 1.05 14.21 -6.81
N SER A 19 1.95 14.00 -7.80
CA SER A 19 3.08 13.02 -7.79
C SER A 19 4.16 13.33 -8.79
N CYS A 20 5.42 13.15 -8.39
CA CYS A 20 6.62 13.54 -9.12
C CYS A 20 6.90 12.67 -10.36
N CYS A 21 7.25 13.35 -11.45
CA CYS A 21 7.70 12.76 -12.71
C CYS A 21 9.22 12.87 -12.86
N CYS A 22 9.83 11.81 -13.40
CA CYS A 22 11.14 11.87 -14.05
C CYS A 22 11.07 12.67 -15.36
N CYS A 23 12.02 13.61 -15.54
CA CYS A 23 12.93 13.75 -16.71
C CYS A 23 13.39 15.21 -16.89
N GLY A 24 14.70 15.43 -16.83
CA GLY A 24 15.32 16.75 -16.74
C GLY A 24 15.58 17.52 -18.05
N ASN A 25 16.13 18.73 -17.81
CA ASN A 25 16.80 19.69 -18.69
C ASN A 25 15.95 20.57 -19.63
N PHE A 26 15.65 21.81 -19.24
CA PHE A 26 15.64 22.96 -20.18
C PHE A 26 15.92 24.32 -19.48
N ASP A 27 16.53 25.22 -20.25
CA ASP A 27 17.25 26.47 -19.92
C ASP A 27 16.34 27.62 -19.41
N TRP A 28 16.77 28.37 -18.39
CA TRP A 28 15.99 29.41 -17.71
C TRP A 28 16.11 30.79 -18.39
N ASP A 29 14.98 31.48 -18.64
CA ASP A 29 14.96 32.92 -18.96
C ASP A 29 14.04 33.69 -17.97
N LEU A 30 14.59 34.73 -17.34
CA LEU A 30 14.30 35.17 -15.97
C LEU A 30 13.46 36.46 -15.87
N GLU A 31 12.62 36.79 -16.87
CA GLU A 31 11.93 38.09 -16.97
C GLU A 31 10.38 38.07 -16.92
N LYS A 32 9.72 37.00 -16.45
CA LYS A 32 8.23 36.94 -16.37
C LYS A 32 7.61 36.80 -14.97
N PHE A 33 8.38 36.94 -13.90
CA PHE A 33 7.83 37.01 -12.54
C PHE A 33 7.43 38.45 -12.23
N PHE A 34 6.16 38.83 -12.45
CA PHE A 34 5.38 39.79 -11.65
C PHE A 34 4.06 40.12 -12.40
N GLU A 35 3.01 39.33 -12.13
CA GLU A 35 1.61 39.78 -11.92
C GLU A 35 0.69 38.54 -11.74
N PRO A 36 -0.16 38.49 -10.69
CA PRO A 36 -1.02 37.34 -10.42
C PRO A 36 -2.17 37.33 -11.43
N THR A 37 -2.07 36.43 -12.42
CA THR A 37 -3.10 36.27 -13.44
C THR A 37 -3.41 34.78 -13.60
N LEU A 38 -4.19 34.21 -12.69
CA LEU A 38 -4.88 32.94 -12.94
C LEU A 38 -6.07 33.22 -13.84
N ILE A 39 -5.82 33.28 -15.15
CA ILE A 39 -6.85 33.10 -16.17
C ILE A 39 -6.83 31.61 -16.50
N PHE A 40 -7.86 30.88 -16.08
CA PHE A 40 -8.19 29.59 -16.67
C PHE A 40 -8.68 29.83 -18.11
N SER A 41 -7.73 30.07 -19.01
CA SER A 41 -7.92 29.75 -20.41
C SER A 41 -7.85 28.24 -20.43
N THR A 42 -9.00 27.55 -20.43
CA THR A 42 -9.06 26.16 -20.88
C THR A 42 -8.42 26.12 -22.27
N PRO A 43 -7.19 25.59 -22.45
CA PRO A 43 -6.92 25.03 -23.75
C PRO A 43 -7.85 23.83 -23.77
N ILE A 44 -8.95 23.88 -24.53
CA ILE A 44 -9.50 22.65 -25.05
C ILE A 44 -8.43 22.23 -26.06
N PRO A 45 -7.58 21.23 -25.78
CA PRO A 45 -6.84 20.67 -26.88
C PRO A 45 -7.91 20.05 -27.77
N SER A 46 -8.07 20.61 -28.98
CA SER A 46 -8.75 19.87 -30.04
C SER A 46 -7.81 18.73 -30.42
N TYR A 47 -7.75 17.69 -29.59
CA TYR A 47 -7.26 16.40 -30.02
C TYR A 47 -8.27 15.94 -31.06
N SER A 48 -7.89 16.01 -32.33
CA SER A 48 -8.43 15.03 -33.26
C SER A 48 -7.91 13.70 -32.74
N HIS A 49 -8.70 13.02 -31.91
CA HIS A 49 -8.51 11.60 -31.64
C HIS A 49 -8.65 10.90 -32.99
N THR A 50 -7.54 10.73 -33.70
CA THR A 50 -7.35 9.47 -34.40
C THR A 50 -7.27 8.44 -33.29
N SER A 51 -8.41 7.89 -32.89
CA SER A 51 -8.46 6.73 -32.00
C SER A 51 -7.72 5.62 -32.72
N THR A 52 -6.48 5.40 -32.30
CA THR A 52 -5.93 4.06 -32.42
C THR A 52 -6.88 3.19 -31.60
N PRO A 53 -7.55 2.19 -32.18
CA PRO A 53 -8.39 1.31 -31.40
C PRO A 53 -7.51 0.68 -30.32
N GLU A 54 -7.88 0.87 -29.05
CA GLU A 54 -7.28 0.13 -27.95
C GLU A 54 -7.43 -1.37 -28.25
N PRO A 55 -6.37 -2.16 -28.03
CA PRO A 55 -6.47 -3.60 -28.20
C PRO A 55 -7.56 -4.14 -27.28
N THR A 56 -8.43 -4.99 -27.82
CA THR A 56 -9.40 -5.71 -27.01
C THR A 56 -8.66 -6.55 -25.97
N PRO A 57 -8.98 -6.42 -24.66
CA PRO A 57 -8.34 -7.22 -23.62
C PRO A 57 -8.45 -8.71 -23.92
N ALA A 58 -7.36 -9.43 -23.71
CA ALA A 58 -7.34 -10.89 -23.84
C ALA A 58 -7.95 -11.51 -22.58
N ILE A 59 -9.04 -12.26 -22.73
CA ILE A 59 -9.67 -12.94 -21.61
C ILE A 59 -9.09 -14.35 -21.51
N THR A 60 -8.33 -14.62 -20.45
CA THR A 60 -7.81 -15.95 -20.17
C THR A 60 -8.93 -16.87 -19.71
N ARG A 61 -9.09 -18.03 -20.37
CA ARG A 61 -10.21 -18.97 -20.14
C ARG A 61 -9.76 -20.38 -19.73
N GLU A 62 -8.46 -20.62 -19.68
CA GLU A 62 -7.90 -21.85 -19.13
C GLU A 62 -8.19 -21.89 -17.62
N PRO A 63 -8.71 -22.99 -17.08
CA PRO A 63 -8.99 -23.09 -15.65
C PRO A 63 -7.68 -23.06 -14.86
N ALA A 64 -7.64 -22.32 -13.75
CA ALA A 64 -6.49 -22.34 -12.83
C ALA A 64 -6.20 -23.75 -12.30
N GLY A 65 -7.27 -24.53 -12.06
CA GLY A 65 -7.20 -25.92 -11.61
C GLY A 65 -6.55 -26.07 -10.23
N ASP A 66 -6.03 -27.26 -9.94
CA ASP A 66 -5.38 -27.57 -8.65
C ASP A 66 -4.17 -26.65 -8.37
N ILE A 67 -3.51 -26.15 -9.42
CA ILE A 67 -2.33 -25.28 -9.32
C ILE A 67 -2.69 -23.89 -8.76
N GLY A 68 -3.84 -23.34 -9.18
CA GLY A 68 -4.34 -22.08 -8.62
C GLY A 68 -4.67 -22.22 -7.13
N ALA A 69 -5.35 -23.31 -6.76
CA ALA A 69 -5.69 -23.60 -5.37
C ALA A 69 -4.44 -23.83 -4.49
N GLU A 70 -3.41 -24.52 -5.01
CA GLU A 70 -2.13 -24.70 -4.33
C GLU A 70 -1.44 -23.35 -4.07
N THR A 71 -1.47 -22.44 -5.04
CA THR A 71 -0.88 -21.10 -4.89
C THR A 71 -1.65 -20.28 -3.86
N GLU A 72 -2.99 -20.32 -3.85
CA GLU A 72 -3.82 -19.66 -2.84
C GLU A 72 -3.56 -20.22 -1.44
N GLU A 73 -3.49 -21.54 -1.27
CA GLU A 73 -3.17 -22.17 0.02
C GLU A 73 -1.78 -21.75 0.53
N LEU A 74 -0.79 -21.62 -0.37
CA LEU A 74 0.53 -21.11 -0.01
C LEU A 74 0.48 -19.65 0.46
N LEU A 75 -0.30 -18.78 -0.20
CA LEU A 75 -0.47 -17.39 0.23
C LEU A 75 -1.14 -17.29 1.61
N GLU A 76 -2.15 -18.12 1.86
CA GLU A 76 -2.91 -18.13 3.12
C GLU A 76 -2.10 -18.68 4.30
N THR A 77 -1.14 -19.58 4.04
CA THR A 77 -0.42 -20.31 5.12
C THR A 77 1.02 -19.89 5.31
N THR A 78 1.55 -19.02 4.43
CA THR A 78 2.93 -18.55 4.54
C THR A 78 2.99 -17.29 5.38
N ASP A 79 3.65 -17.41 6.54
CA ASP A 79 3.96 -16.26 7.38
C ASP A 79 5.00 -15.37 6.68
N VAL A 80 4.65 -14.11 6.44
CA VAL A 80 5.58 -13.07 5.99
C VAL A 80 6.24 -12.46 7.25
N PRO A 81 7.54 -12.68 7.47
CA PRO A 81 8.22 -12.18 8.66
C PRO A 81 8.30 -10.65 8.68
N MET A 82 7.90 -10.04 9.78
CA MET A 82 8.09 -8.61 10.05
C MET A 82 9.58 -8.26 10.17
N ARG A 83 9.97 -7.11 9.63
CA ARG A 83 11.32 -6.56 9.66
C ARG A 83 11.71 -6.07 11.06
N ASP A 84 12.87 -6.50 11.57
CA ASP A 84 13.49 -5.92 12.78
C ASP A 84 14.80 -5.19 12.44
N LEU A 85 14.73 -3.86 12.29
CA LEU A 85 15.91 -3.05 11.98
C LEU A 85 17.04 -3.17 13.02
N HIS A 86 16.75 -3.49 14.29
CA HIS A 86 17.81 -3.74 15.27
C HIS A 86 18.56 -5.04 14.97
N GLU A 87 17.83 -6.11 14.63
CA GLU A 87 18.40 -7.38 14.22
C GLU A 87 19.26 -7.18 12.97
N LEU A 88 18.69 -6.53 11.95
CA LEU A 88 19.36 -6.26 10.68
C LEU A 88 20.61 -5.40 10.86
N ALA A 89 20.58 -4.39 11.73
CA ALA A 89 21.77 -3.60 12.00
C ALA A 89 22.87 -4.40 12.73
N ILE A 90 22.51 -5.34 13.60
CA ILE A 90 23.48 -6.27 14.23
C ILE A 90 24.07 -7.20 13.17
N ARG A 91 23.20 -7.85 12.37
CA ARG A 91 23.55 -8.87 11.40
C ARG A 91 24.34 -8.32 10.21
N LEU A 92 23.87 -7.22 9.62
CA LEU A 92 24.37 -6.69 8.34
C LEU A 92 25.25 -5.45 8.48
N ARG A 93 25.02 -4.59 9.50
CA ARG A 93 25.88 -3.42 9.78
C ARG A 93 26.96 -3.70 10.84
N GLY A 94 26.95 -4.88 11.44
CA GLY A 94 27.96 -5.32 12.42
C GLY A 94 27.85 -4.60 13.77
N LEU A 95 26.66 -4.12 14.14
CA LEU A 95 26.42 -3.56 15.46
C LEU A 95 26.62 -4.63 16.56
N PRO A 96 27.02 -4.22 17.78
CA PRO A 96 27.16 -5.18 18.87
C PRO A 96 25.78 -5.74 19.28
N PRO A 97 25.66 -7.04 19.63
CA PRO A 97 24.39 -7.66 20.04
C PRO A 97 23.69 -7.03 21.25
N GLY A 98 24.39 -6.17 22.00
CA GLY A 98 23.87 -5.45 23.16
C GLY A 98 23.61 -3.96 22.89
N VAL A 99 23.49 -3.55 21.62
CA VAL A 99 23.10 -2.17 21.30
C VAL A 99 21.75 -1.85 21.97
N PRO A 100 21.63 -0.75 22.73
CA PRO A 100 20.37 -0.38 23.37
C PRO A 100 19.29 -0.08 22.34
N ARG A 101 18.03 -0.42 22.67
CA ARG A 101 16.85 0.03 21.90
C ARG A 101 16.35 1.42 22.29
N THR A 102 16.93 2.01 23.34
CA THR A 102 16.52 3.33 23.86
C THR A 102 17.75 4.17 24.21
N VAL A 103 17.58 5.48 24.18
CA VAL A 103 18.52 6.48 24.68
C VAL A 103 18.04 7.04 26.03
N ASN A 104 18.89 7.83 26.70
CA ASN A 104 18.62 8.39 28.04
C ASN A 104 18.23 7.36 29.12
N PRO A 105 19.07 6.34 29.40
CA PRO A 105 18.76 5.29 30.39
C PRO A 105 18.59 5.80 31.84
N GLU A 106 18.99 7.04 32.10
CA GLU A 106 18.82 7.71 33.40
C GLU A 106 17.43 8.39 33.55
N GLY A 107 16.60 8.37 32.50
CA GLY A 107 15.23 8.86 32.46
C GLY A 107 15.00 10.06 31.52
N SER A 108 13.73 10.41 31.37
CA SER A 108 13.20 11.50 30.53
C SER A 108 14.06 12.78 30.54
N PRO A 109 14.48 13.27 29.36
CA PRO A 109 15.09 14.59 29.18
C PRO A 109 14.22 15.74 29.71
N ASN A 110 12.89 15.65 29.58
CA ASN A 110 11.90 16.64 30.01
C ASN A 110 12.27 18.07 29.58
N TYR A 111 12.45 18.28 28.27
CA TYR A 111 13.01 19.52 27.72
C TYR A 111 12.26 20.77 28.21
N PRO A 112 12.96 21.81 28.70
CA PRO A 112 12.32 23.08 29.07
C PRO A 112 11.94 23.88 27.81
N THR A 113 10.83 24.60 27.85
CA THR A 113 10.43 25.55 26.80
C THR A 113 11.57 26.55 26.53
N GLY A 114 11.82 26.84 25.25
CA GLY A 114 12.96 27.63 24.77
C GLY A 114 14.23 26.81 24.50
N THR A 115 14.20 25.48 24.71
CA THR A 115 15.25 24.58 24.23
C THR A 115 15.37 24.68 22.73
N ARG A 116 16.60 24.83 22.23
CA ARG A 116 16.93 24.79 20.80
C ARG A 116 17.62 23.47 20.49
N ARG A 117 17.06 22.67 19.59
CA ARG A 117 17.56 21.34 19.18
C ARG A 117 17.74 21.30 17.67
N LEU A 118 18.68 20.48 17.20
CA LEU A 118 18.84 20.15 15.79
C LEU A 118 18.00 18.91 15.50
N PHE A 119 17.23 18.97 14.42
CA PHE A 119 16.45 17.87 13.89
C PHE A 119 16.93 17.54 12.48
N ARG A 120 16.78 16.29 12.09
CA ARG A 120 16.83 15.86 10.70
C ARG A 120 15.40 15.73 10.17
N ALA A 121 15.19 16.11 8.92
CA ALA A 121 13.90 15.99 8.25
C ALA A 121 14.14 15.68 6.77
N SER A 122 13.17 15.04 6.13
CA SER A 122 13.15 14.82 4.69
C SER A 122 12.20 15.80 3.99
N ASN A 123 12.54 16.16 2.76
CA ASN A 123 11.58 16.71 1.80
C ASN A 123 10.97 15.55 1.01
N VAL A 124 9.69 15.26 1.23
CA VAL A 124 9.02 14.08 0.65
C VAL A 124 8.74 14.19 -0.85
N ASP A 125 8.92 15.37 -1.46
CA ASP A 125 8.78 15.50 -2.93
C ASP A 125 10.07 15.07 -3.64
N THR A 126 11.21 15.12 -2.96
CA THR A 126 12.54 14.97 -3.56
C THR A 126 13.43 13.96 -2.85
N ASP A 127 12.96 13.39 -1.74
CA ASP A 127 13.69 12.50 -0.83
C ASP A 127 15.01 13.09 -0.30
N GLU A 128 15.11 14.43 -0.29
CA GLU A 128 16.32 15.12 0.16
C GLU A 128 16.27 15.32 1.68
N GLN A 129 17.21 14.68 2.37
CA GLN A 129 17.42 14.86 3.81
C GLN A 129 18.11 16.20 4.13
N PHE A 130 17.63 16.90 5.16
CA PHE A 130 18.21 18.16 5.62
C PHE A 130 18.15 18.33 7.14
N ASP A 131 19.05 19.16 7.67
CA ASP A 131 19.10 19.50 9.09
C ASP A 131 18.38 20.84 9.35
N VAL A 132 17.52 20.86 10.37
CA VAL A 132 16.77 22.06 10.79
C VAL A 132 16.90 22.29 12.29
N TYR A 133 17.21 23.53 12.70
CA TYR A 133 17.14 23.88 14.11
C TYR A 133 15.72 24.30 14.47
N ALA A 134 15.17 23.75 15.54
CA ALA A 134 13.87 24.14 16.07
C ALA A 134 13.94 24.49 17.56
N ILE A 135 12.97 25.29 18.00
CA ILE A 135 12.80 25.76 19.37
C ILE A 135 11.55 25.10 19.94
N LEU A 136 11.64 24.55 21.15
CA LEU A 136 10.47 24.06 21.89
C LEU A 136 9.65 25.27 22.35
N GLU A 137 8.57 25.58 21.65
CA GLU A 137 7.78 26.79 21.87
C GLU A 137 6.69 26.60 22.94
N TYR A 138 6.14 25.40 23.03
CA TYR A 138 5.14 25.06 24.04
C TYR A 138 5.18 23.57 24.37
N LYS A 139 4.67 23.20 25.56
CA LYS A 139 4.52 21.81 25.96
C LYS A 139 3.35 21.60 26.89
N THR A 140 2.71 20.45 26.78
CA THR A 140 1.63 20.00 27.66
C THR A 140 2.15 18.88 28.57
N LYS A 141 1.30 17.93 28.97
CA LYS A 141 1.70 16.77 29.76
C LYS A 141 2.29 15.65 28.89
N HIS A 142 1.83 15.51 27.66
CA HIS A 142 2.28 14.47 26.72
C HIS A 142 2.76 15.03 25.37
N LEU A 143 2.84 16.35 25.20
CA LEU A 143 3.18 16.95 23.90
C LEU A 143 4.31 17.98 23.98
N TYR A 144 5.20 17.95 23.00
CA TYR A 144 6.18 18.99 22.68
C TYR A 144 5.88 19.62 21.32
N MET A 145 5.71 20.95 21.29
CA MET A 145 5.55 21.72 20.06
C MET A 145 6.87 22.39 19.67
N TRP A 146 7.60 21.77 18.75
CA TRP A 146 8.83 22.32 18.19
C TRP A 146 8.52 23.13 16.94
N VAL A 147 9.11 24.32 16.83
CA VAL A 147 8.97 25.16 15.63
C VAL A 147 10.35 25.57 15.13
N GLU A 148 10.57 25.43 13.83
CA GLU A 148 11.80 25.85 13.16
C GLU A 148 12.23 27.27 13.57
N ASP A 149 13.51 27.42 13.90
CA ASP A 149 14.14 28.67 14.31
C ASP A 149 14.04 29.72 13.20
N GLY A 150 13.23 30.75 13.45
CA GLY A 150 12.99 31.85 12.51
C GLY A 150 11.76 31.67 11.61
N ALA A 151 11.02 30.57 11.73
CA ALA A 151 9.71 30.43 11.11
C ALA A 151 8.72 31.43 11.72
N ARG A 152 7.71 31.83 10.94
CA ARG A 152 6.64 32.73 11.38
C ARG A 152 5.40 31.91 11.67
N PHE A 153 4.84 32.08 12.85
CA PHE A 153 3.61 31.43 13.28
C PHE A 153 2.89 32.31 14.32
N ASP A 154 1.61 32.05 14.55
CA ASP A 154 0.88 32.64 15.67
C ASP A 154 1.05 31.75 16.91
N ARG A 155 1.59 32.33 17.98
CA ARG A 155 1.88 31.59 19.21
C ARG A 155 0.61 31.21 19.96
N ASP A 156 -0.42 32.06 19.92
CA ASP A 156 -1.68 31.77 20.62
C ASP A 156 -2.39 30.60 19.93
N ASP A 157 -2.33 30.53 18.59
CA ASP A 157 -2.85 29.39 17.82
C ASP A 157 -2.05 28.10 18.09
N LEU A 158 -0.72 28.15 18.13
CA LEU A 158 0.11 26.97 18.46
C LEU A 158 -0.21 26.41 19.86
N ILE A 159 -0.43 27.29 20.85
CA ILE A 159 -0.82 26.90 22.21
C ILE A 159 -2.22 26.27 22.19
N ALA A 160 -3.17 26.91 21.49
CA ALA A 160 -4.54 26.41 21.41
C ALA A 160 -4.61 25.02 20.76
N ALA A 161 -3.85 24.79 19.68
CA ALA A 161 -3.79 23.49 19.03
C ALA A 161 -3.15 22.41 19.94
N ALA A 162 -2.08 22.75 20.66
CA ALA A 162 -1.45 21.83 21.59
C ALA A 162 -2.37 21.46 22.76
N ASP A 163 -3.08 22.43 23.31
CA ASP A 163 -4.06 22.18 24.37
C ASP A 163 -5.25 21.35 23.84
N LEU A 164 -5.71 21.61 22.60
CA LEU A 164 -6.74 20.80 21.95
C LEU A 164 -6.27 19.35 21.74
N PHE A 165 -5.04 19.15 21.26
CA PHE A 165 -4.48 17.82 21.09
C PHE A 165 -4.40 17.08 22.44
N GLU A 166 -3.90 17.71 23.50
CA GLU A 166 -3.80 17.10 24.84
C GLU A 166 -5.17 16.76 25.44
N GLU A 167 -6.16 17.62 25.27
CA GLU A 167 -7.47 17.47 25.91
C GLU A 167 -8.47 16.63 25.10
N HIS A 168 -8.27 16.52 23.78
CA HIS A 168 -9.19 15.86 22.83
C HIS A 168 -8.51 14.81 21.96
N THR A 169 -7.58 15.17 21.07
CA THR A 169 -6.98 14.23 20.10
C THR A 169 -6.27 13.06 20.77
N TYR A 170 -5.35 13.34 21.68
CA TYR A 170 -4.56 12.35 22.39
C TYR A 170 -5.42 11.31 23.13
N PRO A 171 -6.44 11.67 23.95
CA PRO A 171 -7.31 10.68 24.57
C PRO A 171 -8.27 9.98 23.59
N THR A 172 -8.73 10.64 22.52
CA THR A 172 -9.62 10.04 21.51
C THR A 172 -8.90 8.94 20.74
N ASP A 173 -7.74 9.25 20.16
CA ASP A 173 -6.99 8.29 19.35
C ASP A 173 -6.52 7.12 20.20
N ARG A 174 -6.03 7.39 21.42
CA ARG A 174 -5.63 6.30 22.32
C ARG A 174 -6.79 5.42 22.78
N ALA A 175 -7.99 5.99 22.91
CA ALA A 175 -9.15 5.20 23.29
C ALA A 175 -9.61 4.28 22.16
N PHE A 176 -9.34 4.66 20.90
CA PHE A 176 -9.78 3.92 19.73
C PHE A 176 -8.70 3.01 19.15
N PHE A 177 -7.50 3.53 18.88
CA PHE A 177 -6.44 2.83 18.16
C PHE A 177 -5.39 2.17 19.05
N GLY A 178 -5.36 2.49 20.36
CA GLY A 178 -4.43 1.87 21.32
C GLY A 178 -3.46 2.85 21.95
N SER A 179 -2.16 2.54 21.96
CA SER A 179 -1.15 3.44 22.53
C SER A 179 0.05 3.53 21.62
N GLU A 180 0.67 4.70 21.59
CA GLU A 180 2.02 4.90 21.10
C GLU A 180 3.04 4.25 22.04
N TRP A 181 4.28 4.09 21.57
CA TRP A 181 5.37 3.64 22.42
C TRP A 181 5.71 4.72 23.47
N THR A 182 5.31 4.51 24.72
CA THR A 182 5.57 5.46 25.80
C THR A 182 6.23 4.76 27.01
N PRO A 183 7.38 5.23 27.53
CA PRO A 183 8.04 6.51 27.25
C PRO A 183 9.03 6.45 26.07
N GLY A 184 8.90 5.47 25.17
CA GLY A 184 9.57 5.58 23.88
C GLY A 184 11.07 5.27 23.82
N VAL A 185 11.62 5.50 22.62
CA VAL A 185 13.04 5.43 22.27
C VAL A 185 13.87 6.37 23.14
N ASP A 186 13.34 7.53 23.52
CA ASP A 186 14.10 8.56 24.24
C ASP A 186 13.87 8.56 25.76
N ASN A 187 13.04 7.64 26.26
CA ASN A 187 12.57 7.55 27.63
C ASN A 187 11.81 8.79 28.14
N ASP A 188 11.22 9.60 27.25
CA ASP A 188 10.32 10.73 27.53
C ASP A 188 8.86 10.38 27.17
N PRO A 189 7.86 10.57 28.06
CA PRO A 189 6.46 10.33 27.70
C PRO A 189 5.82 11.41 26.80
N HIS A 190 6.61 12.30 26.18
CA HIS A 190 6.08 13.36 25.32
C HIS A 190 6.27 13.02 23.85
N VAL A 191 5.15 13.02 23.10
CA VAL A 191 5.16 13.06 21.64
C VAL A 191 5.70 14.41 21.17
N SER A 192 6.55 14.42 20.15
CA SER A 192 7.14 15.63 19.58
C SER A 192 6.54 15.96 18.22
N ILE A 193 6.01 17.18 18.06
CA ILE A 193 5.55 17.69 16.77
C ILE A 193 6.55 18.72 16.26
N LEU A 194 7.21 18.44 15.13
CA LEU A 194 8.14 19.36 14.49
C LEU A 194 7.46 20.16 13.38
N HIS A 195 7.34 21.48 13.57
CA HIS A 195 6.86 22.39 12.55
C HIS A 195 8.05 22.96 11.77
N ALA A 196 8.20 22.55 10.52
CA ALA A 196 9.33 22.95 9.67
C ALA A 196 8.87 23.37 8.27
N ARG A 197 9.72 24.16 7.61
CA ARG A 197 9.60 24.53 6.20
C ARG A 197 10.38 23.56 5.33
N GLY A 198 10.08 23.54 4.04
CA GLY A 198 10.84 22.75 3.07
C GLY A 198 10.67 21.24 3.19
N LEU A 199 9.59 20.76 3.83
CA LEU A 199 9.24 19.34 3.93
C LEU A 199 8.63 18.77 2.63
N GLY A 200 8.45 19.60 1.61
CA GLY A 200 7.75 19.27 0.38
C GLY A 200 6.64 20.28 0.09
N GLY A 201 6.15 20.31 -1.14
CA GLY A 201 4.98 21.06 -1.55
C GLY A 201 3.70 20.21 -1.52
N SER A 202 3.83 18.88 -1.51
CA SER A 202 2.71 17.94 -1.64
C SER A 202 1.99 17.59 -0.34
N ILE A 203 2.62 17.77 0.82
CA ILE A 203 2.12 17.24 2.10
C ILE A 203 1.81 18.32 3.13
N ALA A 204 0.89 18.02 4.03
CA ALA A 204 0.59 18.81 5.23
C ALA A 204 1.44 18.36 6.44
N GLY A 205 1.70 17.06 6.55
CA GLY A 205 2.52 16.43 7.58
C GLY A 205 3.02 15.06 7.09
N TYR A 206 3.87 14.43 7.91
CA TYR A 206 4.19 13.01 7.79
C TYR A 206 4.71 12.46 9.12
N TYR A 207 4.51 11.17 9.33
CA TYR A 207 5.15 10.35 10.34
C TYR A 207 6.36 9.62 9.73
N SER A 208 7.43 9.42 10.52
CA SER A 208 8.59 8.65 10.09
C SER A 208 8.98 7.67 11.18
N SER A 209 8.84 6.38 10.92
CA SER A 209 9.22 5.34 11.89
C SER A 209 10.71 5.34 12.20
N ALA A 210 11.55 5.92 11.33
CA ALA A 210 12.99 6.04 11.54
C ALA A 210 13.31 6.72 12.88
N ASP A 211 12.47 7.66 13.31
CA ASP A 211 12.65 8.40 14.56
C ASP A 211 12.44 7.54 15.82
N GLU A 212 11.77 6.39 15.71
CA GLU A 212 11.54 5.40 16.78
C GLU A 212 12.77 4.52 17.07
N PHE A 213 13.85 4.67 16.29
CA PHE A 213 15.08 3.88 16.45
C PHE A 213 16.21 4.70 17.06
N VAL A 214 17.15 4.02 17.74
CA VAL A 214 18.39 4.70 18.15
C VAL A 214 19.23 5.06 16.93
N SER A 215 19.97 6.17 17.00
CA SER A 215 20.82 6.68 15.92
C SER A 215 21.94 5.72 15.48
N ALA A 216 22.26 4.73 16.31
CA ALA A 216 23.16 3.65 15.94
C ALA A 216 22.55 2.69 14.89
N VAL A 217 21.22 2.52 14.90
CA VAL A 217 20.45 1.66 13.99
C VAL A 217 20.00 2.45 12.75
N ARG A 218 19.44 3.65 12.93
CA ARG A 218 19.02 4.59 11.87
C ARG A 218 19.72 5.93 12.06
N ASP A 219 20.68 6.26 11.22
CA ASP A 219 21.55 7.44 11.39
C ASP A 219 20.85 8.78 11.09
N ASP A 220 19.71 8.71 10.42
CA ASP A 220 18.78 9.79 10.17
C ASP A 220 17.68 9.95 11.24
N SER A 221 17.63 9.05 12.22
CA SER A 221 16.71 9.15 13.36
C SER A 221 16.98 10.37 14.24
N ASN A 222 15.89 11.04 14.64
CA ASN A 222 15.91 12.03 15.70
C ASN A 222 15.84 11.42 17.11
N GLU A 223 15.65 10.11 17.26
CA GLU A 223 15.48 9.41 18.55
C GLU A 223 14.38 10.07 19.38
N LEU A 224 13.15 10.11 18.84
CA LEU A 224 11.95 10.70 19.45
C LEU A 224 10.69 10.02 18.89
N GLU A 225 9.67 9.85 19.73
CA GLU A 225 8.30 9.64 19.23
C GLU A 225 7.82 10.95 18.61
N MET A 226 7.91 11.07 17.28
CA MET A 226 7.65 12.32 16.60
C MET A 226 6.99 12.21 15.23
N PHE A 227 6.37 13.31 14.83
CA PHE A 227 5.92 13.53 13.47
C PHE A 227 6.09 15.00 13.06
N TYR A 228 5.99 15.24 11.76
CA TYR A 228 6.38 16.48 11.11
C TYR A 228 5.16 17.20 10.57
N ILE A 229 5.16 18.52 10.69
CA ILE A 229 4.12 19.39 10.12
C ILE A 229 4.77 20.45 9.24
N ASN A 230 4.30 20.51 8.00
CA ASN A 230 4.75 21.49 7.03
C ASN A 230 4.07 22.83 7.28
N ILE A 231 4.78 23.73 7.96
CA ILE A 231 4.25 25.03 8.37
C ILE A 231 3.96 25.97 7.18
N GLU A 232 4.38 25.61 5.96
CA GLU A 232 4.09 26.38 4.74
C GLU A 232 2.77 25.97 4.08
N ASN A 233 2.28 24.76 4.36
CA ASN A 233 1.11 24.16 3.72
C ASN A 233 -0.14 24.15 4.60
N VAL A 234 -0.01 24.47 5.89
CA VAL A 234 -1.12 24.45 6.87
C VAL A 234 -1.32 25.80 7.54
N THR A 235 -2.52 26.06 8.04
CA THR A 235 -2.77 27.15 9.00
C THR A 235 -2.90 26.54 10.39
N VAL A 236 -1.90 26.77 11.25
CA VAL A 236 -1.89 26.24 12.62
C VAL A 236 -3.22 26.51 13.33
N ASN A 237 -3.75 25.48 13.99
CA ASN A 237 -5.01 25.50 14.75
C ASN A 237 -6.30 25.66 13.90
N ASP A 238 -6.24 25.55 12.58
CA ASP A 238 -7.44 25.31 11.80
C ASP A 238 -7.89 23.84 11.86
N ASP A 239 -9.07 23.56 11.31
CA ASP A 239 -9.71 22.25 11.40
C ASP A 239 -8.86 21.17 10.72
N PHE A 240 -8.40 21.45 9.50
CA PHE A 240 -7.55 20.57 8.72
C PHE A 240 -6.22 20.29 9.41
N TYR A 241 -5.55 21.31 9.94
CA TYR A 241 -4.31 21.15 10.71
C TYR A 241 -4.48 20.20 11.89
N ASN A 242 -5.56 20.37 12.67
CA ASN A 242 -5.80 19.51 13.84
C ASN A 242 -6.19 18.08 13.42
N GLY A 243 -6.88 17.93 12.28
CA GLY A 243 -7.09 16.64 11.61
C GLY A 243 -5.76 15.96 11.28
N VAL A 244 -4.84 16.66 10.61
CA VAL A 244 -3.51 16.13 10.30
C VAL A 244 -2.77 15.69 11.58
N LEU A 245 -2.89 16.41 12.70
CA LEU A 245 -2.27 15.94 13.95
C LEU A 245 -2.85 14.60 14.43
N ALA A 246 -4.15 14.37 14.27
CA ALA A 246 -4.79 13.09 14.60
C ALA A 246 -4.35 11.97 13.66
N HIS A 247 -4.28 12.27 12.36
CA HIS A 247 -3.80 11.37 11.31
C HIS A 247 -2.37 10.88 11.61
N GLU A 248 -1.43 11.79 11.81
CA GLU A 248 -0.03 11.42 12.08
C GLU A 248 0.16 10.73 13.44
N PHE A 249 -0.67 11.07 14.43
CA PHE A 249 -0.63 10.39 15.72
C PHE A 249 -1.19 8.97 15.64
N GLN A 250 -2.18 8.73 14.78
CA GLN A 250 -2.67 7.39 14.49
C GLN A 250 -1.54 6.51 13.95
N HIS A 251 -0.76 6.98 12.96
CA HIS A 251 0.35 6.18 12.42
C HIS A 251 1.36 5.75 13.49
N MET A 252 1.70 6.66 14.40
CA MET A 252 2.60 6.37 15.52
C MET A 252 2.02 5.33 16.51
N ILE A 253 0.72 5.44 16.82
CA ILE A 253 0.03 4.42 17.62
C ILE A 253 0.05 3.08 16.89
N HIS A 254 -0.28 3.09 15.59
CA HIS A 254 -0.40 1.89 14.78
C HIS A 254 0.95 1.18 14.68
N TRP A 255 2.01 1.91 14.37
CA TRP A 255 3.38 1.39 14.35
C TRP A 255 3.78 0.72 15.67
N TYR A 256 3.26 1.13 16.83
CA TYR A 256 3.59 0.41 18.06
C TYR A 256 2.81 -0.90 18.24
N ASN A 257 1.59 -0.97 17.69
CA ASN A 257 0.66 -2.07 17.93
C ASN A 257 0.70 -3.13 16.83
N ASP A 258 0.82 -2.71 15.57
CA ASP A 258 0.88 -3.54 14.38
C ASP A 258 1.66 -2.84 13.26
N ARG A 259 2.92 -3.24 13.03
CA ARG A 259 3.85 -2.49 12.16
C ARG A 259 3.75 -2.85 10.69
N ASN A 260 3.35 -4.08 10.38
CA ASN A 260 3.39 -4.62 9.03
C ASN A 260 1.99 -4.72 8.41
N GLU A 261 0.99 -4.03 8.98
CA GLU A 261 -0.31 -3.84 8.35
C GLU A 261 -0.15 -3.15 7.00
N GLU A 262 -0.90 -3.61 5.98
CA GLU A 262 -0.82 -3.07 4.64
C GLU A 262 -1.26 -1.61 4.60
N THR A 263 -0.53 -0.82 3.81
CA THR A 263 -0.69 0.63 3.64
C THR A 263 -2.16 1.07 3.55
N TRP A 264 -3.01 0.38 2.77
CA TRP A 264 -4.38 0.81 2.54
C TRP A 264 -5.25 0.85 3.80
N LEU A 265 -5.06 -0.11 4.72
CA LEU A 265 -5.86 -0.19 5.94
C LEU A 265 -5.30 0.75 6.99
N ASN A 266 -3.97 0.88 7.05
CA ASN A 266 -3.29 1.86 7.90
C ASN A 266 -3.75 3.29 7.56
N GLU A 267 -3.68 3.69 6.29
CA GLU A 267 -4.14 5.00 5.81
C GLU A 267 -5.65 5.20 6.01
N GLY A 268 -6.44 4.15 5.80
CA GLY A 268 -7.86 4.17 6.11
C GLY A 268 -8.14 4.50 7.58
N PHE A 269 -7.36 3.94 8.51
CA PHE A 269 -7.46 4.26 9.93
C PHE A 269 -6.96 5.65 10.28
N SER A 270 -5.92 6.16 9.60
CA SER A 270 -5.45 7.53 9.76
C SER A 270 -6.49 8.56 9.35
N GLU A 271 -7.18 8.33 8.23
CA GLU A 271 -8.33 9.16 7.79
C GLU A 271 -9.52 9.02 8.77
N LEU A 272 -9.77 7.81 9.27
CA LEU A 272 -10.79 7.58 10.30
C LEU A 272 -10.46 8.31 11.61
N ALA A 273 -9.19 8.47 11.97
CA ALA A 273 -8.78 9.22 13.16
C ALA A 273 -9.17 10.70 13.05
N MET A 274 -9.03 11.31 11.87
CA MET A 274 -9.51 12.67 11.62
C MET A 274 -11.02 12.77 11.86
N TYR A 275 -11.79 11.85 11.30
CA TYR A 275 -13.25 11.78 11.47
C TYR A 275 -13.66 11.61 12.94
N LEU A 276 -13.04 10.66 13.67
CA LEU A 276 -13.35 10.39 15.08
C LEU A 276 -13.07 11.56 16.01
N ASN A 277 -12.20 12.48 15.59
CA ASN A 277 -11.90 13.71 16.30
C ASN A 277 -12.79 14.90 15.90
N ASP A 278 -13.82 14.68 15.08
CA ASP A 278 -14.72 15.69 14.53
C ASP A 278 -14.02 16.70 13.57
N PHE A 279 -12.96 16.27 12.87
CA PHE A 279 -12.24 17.09 11.88
C PHE A 279 -12.58 16.70 10.43
N ASP A 280 -12.41 17.64 9.52
CA ASP A 280 -12.54 17.44 8.07
C ASP A 280 -11.49 16.44 7.53
N THR A 281 -11.95 15.31 7.01
CA THR A 281 -11.13 14.24 6.37
C THR A 281 -10.69 14.61 4.94
N GLY A 282 -10.88 15.85 4.52
CA GLY A 282 -10.42 16.35 3.23
C GLY A 282 -11.38 16.01 2.09
N GLY A 283 -10.86 15.43 1.00
CA GLY A 283 -11.63 15.21 -0.23
C GLY A 283 -11.19 14.02 -1.06
N SER A 284 -10.43 13.10 -0.45
CA SER A 284 -9.91 11.89 -1.09
C SER A 284 -11.05 10.94 -1.52
N ASP A 285 -12.14 10.91 -0.75
CA ASP A 285 -13.40 10.21 -1.06
C ASP A 285 -14.00 10.65 -2.41
N TRP A 286 -13.90 11.94 -2.76
CA TRP A 286 -14.35 12.45 -4.05
C TRP A 286 -13.48 11.93 -5.20
N THR A 287 -12.17 11.82 -5.00
CA THR A 287 -11.26 11.26 -6.00
C THR A 287 -11.59 9.79 -6.24
N PHE A 288 -11.77 9.00 -5.19
CA PHE A 288 -12.19 7.60 -5.31
C PHE A 288 -13.56 7.44 -5.97
N ALA A 289 -14.53 8.29 -5.63
CA ALA A 289 -15.84 8.27 -6.28
C ALA A 289 -15.76 8.52 -7.79
N MET A 290 -14.76 9.27 -8.26
CA MET A 290 -14.50 9.49 -9.70
C MET A 290 -13.66 8.38 -10.35
N GLU A 291 -12.94 7.59 -9.55
CA GLU A 291 -12.05 6.51 -10.00
C GLU A 291 -12.36 5.20 -9.24
N PRO A 292 -13.58 4.66 -9.35
CA PRO A 292 -13.99 3.49 -8.55
C PRO A 292 -13.27 2.19 -8.92
N ASP A 293 -12.56 2.15 -10.05
CA ASP A 293 -11.65 1.06 -10.44
C ASP A 293 -10.27 1.17 -9.76
N THR A 294 -10.11 2.01 -8.73
CA THR A 294 -8.93 1.96 -7.86
C THR A 294 -8.95 0.67 -7.04
N GLN A 295 -7.86 -0.10 -7.12
CA GLN A 295 -7.66 -1.28 -6.28
C GLN A 295 -7.52 -0.89 -4.81
N LEU A 296 -8.45 -1.37 -3.98
CA LEU A 296 -8.49 -1.04 -2.56
C LEU A 296 -7.21 -1.43 -1.81
N ASN A 297 -6.69 -2.64 -2.04
CA ASN A 297 -5.58 -3.21 -1.29
C ASN A 297 -4.22 -3.07 -2.00
N SER A 298 -4.01 -1.97 -2.71
CA SER A 298 -2.73 -1.64 -3.33
C SER A 298 -2.50 -0.15 -3.20
N TRP A 299 -1.23 0.27 -3.19
CA TRP A 299 -0.86 1.67 -3.16
C TRP A 299 0.06 2.01 -4.34
N PRO A 300 -0.20 3.10 -5.08
CA PRO A 300 0.67 3.51 -6.17
C PRO A 300 1.91 4.25 -5.64
N GLU A 301 3.00 4.17 -6.40
CA GLU A 301 4.17 4.99 -6.16
C GLU A 301 4.01 6.42 -6.66
N GLY A 302 4.76 7.31 -6.01
CA GLY A 302 4.86 8.72 -6.37
C GLY A 302 3.90 9.59 -5.55
N PRO A 303 4.31 10.83 -5.19
CA PRO A 303 3.58 11.67 -4.23
C PRO A 303 2.09 11.77 -4.61
N GLY A 304 1.04 11.63 -3.79
CA GLY A 304 -0.36 11.88 -4.26
C GLY A 304 -0.92 11.15 -5.50
N ALA A 305 -0.24 10.12 -6.02
CA ALA A 305 -0.86 9.17 -6.95
C ALA A 305 -1.98 8.39 -6.25
N ALA A 306 -1.94 8.38 -4.92
CA ALA A 306 -2.81 7.62 -4.03
C ALA A 306 -4.10 8.35 -3.62
N GLY A 307 -4.44 9.50 -4.20
CA GLY A 307 -5.62 10.28 -3.77
C GLY A 307 -6.93 9.47 -3.76
N ALA A 308 -7.13 8.59 -4.75
CA ALA A 308 -8.25 7.66 -4.76
C ALA A 308 -8.10 6.53 -3.72
N ASN A 309 -6.88 6.06 -3.46
CA ASN A 309 -6.61 5.00 -2.48
C ASN A 309 -6.90 5.47 -1.04
N TYR A 310 -6.53 6.71 -0.67
CA TYR A 310 -6.93 7.33 0.60
C TYR A 310 -8.46 7.35 0.75
N GLY A 311 -9.17 7.77 -0.32
CA GLY A 311 -10.63 7.78 -0.33
C GLY A 311 -11.25 6.39 -0.18
N ALA A 312 -10.67 5.39 -0.85
CA ALA A 312 -11.11 4.01 -0.77
C ALA A 312 -10.93 3.44 0.65
N GLY A 313 -9.74 3.61 1.24
CA GLY A 313 -9.44 3.18 2.61
C GLY A 313 -10.32 3.86 3.66
N TYR A 314 -10.52 5.19 3.54
CA TYR A 314 -11.41 5.95 4.42
C TYR A 314 -12.86 5.47 4.32
N LEU A 315 -13.42 5.34 3.12
CA LEU A 315 -14.81 4.90 2.96
C LEU A 315 -15.00 3.44 3.43
N PHE A 316 -14.02 2.56 3.20
CA PHE A 316 -14.10 1.18 3.67
C PHE A 316 -14.10 1.09 5.20
N THR A 317 -13.15 1.75 5.87
CA THR A 317 -13.04 1.74 7.34
C THR A 317 -14.22 2.46 8.00
N SER A 318 -14.72 3.55 7.40
CA SER A 318 -15.94 4.23 7.84
C SER A 318 -17.17 3.34 7.68
N TYR A 319 -17.30 2.61 6.57
CA TYR A 319 -18.37 1.63 6.38
C TYR A 319 -18.28 0.48 7.39
N PHE A 320 -17.08 0.01 7.71
CA PHE A 320 -16.85 -0.99 8.76
C PHE A 320 -17.31 -0.49 10.13
N LEU A 321 -16.94 0.74 10.50
CA LEU A 321 -17.38 1.39 11.73
C LEU A 321 -18.90 1.54 11.79
N ASP A 322 -19.53 2.06 10.74
CA ASP A 322 -20.98 2.26 10.68
C ASP A 322 -21.74 0.93 10.77
N ARG A 323 -21.23 -0.10 10.08
CA ARG A 323 -21.95 -1.37 9.92
C ARG A 323 -21.81 -2.30 11.11
N LEU A 324 -20.66 -2.30 11.77
CA LEU A 324 -20.30 -3.26 12.83
C LEU A 324 -20.06 -2.59 14.19
N GLY A 325 -19.87 -1.27 14.23
CA GLY A 325 -19.68 -0.50 15.45
C GLY A 325 -18.24 -0.43 15.93
N PRO A 326 -17.97 0.46 16.91
CA PRO A 326 -16.62 0.78 17.35
C PRO A 326 -15.88 -0.43 17.94
N GLU A 327 -16.55 -1.32 18.67
CA GLU A 327 -15.88 -2.48 19.25
C GLU A 327 -15.32 -3.44 18.17
N ALA A 328 -16.00 -3.55 17.02
CA ALA A 328 -15.52 -4.35 15.90
C ALA A 328 -14.32 -3.68 15.22
N THR A 329 -14.42 -2.36 14.95
CA THR A 329 -13.32 -1.62 14.32
C THR A 329 -12.08 -1.60 15.19
N GLN A 330 -12.23 -1.45 16.51
CA GLN A 330 -11.12 -1.54 17.45
C GLN A 330 -10.48 -2.94 17.48
N ALA A 331 -11.27 -4.00 17.26
CA ALA A 331 -10.75 -5.35 17.13
C ALA A 331 -9.94 -5.52 15.83
N LEU A 332 -10.39 -4.91 14.74
CA LEU A 332 -9.66 -4.86 13.46
C LEU A 332 -8.33 -4.12 13.59
N VAL A 333 -8.33 -2.92 14.19
CA VAL A 333 -7.10 -2.15 14.44
C VAL A 333 -6.07 -2.92 15.29
N ALA A 334 -6.51 -3.80 16.18
CA ALA A 334 -5.63 -4.53 17.09
C ALA A 334 -5.30 -5.96 16.60
N HIS A 335 -5.76 -6.33 15.41
CA HIS A 335 -5.62 -7.69 14.89
C HIS A 335 -4.20 -7.89 14.34
N PRO A 336 -3.51 -9.01 14.60
CA PRO A 336 -2.12 -9.23 14.18
C PRO A 336 -1.97 -9.81 12.76
N GLU A 337 -3.08 -10.13 12.10
CA GLU A 337 -3.07 -10.49 10.68
C GLU A 337 -3.25 -9.19 9.89
N ASN A 338 -2.83 -9.19 8.63
CA ASN A 338 -2.85 -7.99 7.79
C ASN A 338 -3.98 -8.03 6.75
N SER A 339 -4.38 -6.85 6.29
CA SER A 339 -5.21 -6.63 5.11
C SER A 339 -6.54 -7.40 5.17
N PHE A 340 -6.98 -8.01 4.07
CA PHE A 340 -8.23 -8.76 4.08
C PHE A 340 -8.23 -9.99 5.00
N ALA A 341 -7.06 -10.53 5.37
CA ALA A 341 -6.99 -11.63 6.34
C ALA A 341 -7.45 -11.17 7.74
N SER A 342 -7.10 -9.93 8.12
CA SER A 342 -7.55 -9.30 9.37
C SER A 342 -9.06 -9.03 9.35
N VAL A 343 -9.58 -8.55 8.23
CA VAL A 343 -11.03 -8.34 8.02
C VAL A 343 -11.80 -9.65 8.11
N GLU A 344 -11.37 -10.70 7.41
CA GLU A 344 -12.01 -12.02 7.45
C GLU A 344 -12.01 -12.59 8.88
N ALA A 345 -10.85 -12.55 9.55
CA ALA A 345 -10.71 -13.06 10.91
C ALA A 345 -11.64 -12.34 11.89
N VAL A 346 -11.71 -11.01 11.86
CA VAL A 346 -12.60 -10.24 12.75
C VAL A 346 -14.08 -10.51 12.46
N LEU A 347 -14.47 -10.62 11.19
CA LEU A 347 -15.84 -10.97 10.81
C LEU A 347 -16.23 -12.37 11.31
N GLU A 348 -15.31 -13.33 11.26
CA GLU A 348 -15.50 -14.69 11.77
C GLU A 348 -15.58 -14.71 13.31
N GLU A 349 -14.63 -14.06 13.99
CA GLU A 349 -14.54 -14.01 15.46
C GLU A 349 -15.78 -13.37 16.10
N LEU A 350 -16.32 -12.33 15.48
CA LEU A 350 -17.56 -11.67 15.89
C LEU A 350 -18.82 -12.49 15.55
N GLY A 351 -18.69 -13.56 14.76
CA GLY A 351 -19.79 -14.44 14.38
C GLY A 351 -20.82 -13.73 13.51
N THR A 352 -20.37 -12.79 12.66
CA THR A 352 -21.26 -12.01 11.77
C THR A 352 -21.93 -12.91 10.73
N GLY A 353 -21.27 -14.01 10.36
CA GLY A 353 -21.67 -14.90 9.27
C GLY A 353 -21.43 -14.32 7.87
N LEU A 354 -20.67 -13.22 7.78
CA LEU A 354 -20.18 -12.63 6.54
C LEU A 354 -18.72 -13.03 6.36
N THR A 355 -18.31 -13.23 5.11
CA THR A 355 -16.89 -13.19 4.72
C THR A 355 -16.49 -11.77 4.35
N TYR A 356 -15.19 -11.52 4.16
CA TYR A 356 -14.70 -10.23 3.63
C TYR A 356 -15.29 -9.95 2.24
N GLU A 357 -15.46 -10.97 1.39
CA GLU A 357 -16.08 -10.81 0.07
C GLU A 357 -17.55 -10.39 0.17
N ASP A 358 -18.30 -10.93 1.14
CA ASP A 358 -19.69 -10.52 1.38
C ASP A 358 -19.76 -9.07 1.86
N PHE A 359 -18.84 -8.67 2.73
CA PHE A 359 -18.74 -7.31 3.25
C PHE A 359 -18.35 -6.31 2.15
N PHE A 360 -17.34 -6.64 1.34
CA PHE A 360 -16.91 -5.88 0.17
C PHE A 360 -18.03 -5.72 -0.86
N ALA A 361 -18.81 -6.78 -1.08
CA ALA A 361 -19.95 -6.76 -1.99
C ALA A 361 -21.07 -5.80 -1.55
N ASP A 362 -21.31 -5.71 -0.24
CA ASP A 362 -22.25 -4.74 0.32
C ASP A 362 -21.69 -3.31 0.26
N TRP A 363 -20.38 -3.12 0.53
CA TRP A 363 -19.69 -1.83 0.47
C TRP A 363 -19.73 -1.18 -0.93
N ILE A 364 -19.45 -1.95 -1.99
CA ILE A 364 -19.55 -1.47 -3.38
C ILE A 364 -20.94 -0.89 -3.67
N VAL A 365 -21.99 -1.54 -3.17
CA VAL A 365 -23.36 -1.09 -3.39
C VAL A 365 -23.70 0.10 -2.51
N ALA A 366 -23.18 0.15 -1.28
CA ALA A 366 -23.32 1.29 -0.39
C ALA A 366 -22.71 2.56 -0.98
N ASN A 367 -21.52 2.46 -1.59
CA ASN A 367 -20.86 3.56 -2.30
C ASN A 367 -21.76 4.20 -3.36
N LEU A 368 -22.47 3.40 -4.14
CA LEU A 368 -23.33 3.91 -5.20
C LEU A 368 -24.74 4.33 -4.73
N LEU A 369 -25.34 3.59 -3.80
CA LEU A 369 -26.72 3.82 -3.38
C LEU A 369 -26.86 4.87 -2.29
N ASP A 370 -25.95 4.84 -1.32
CA ASP A 370 -26.01 5.59 -0.07
C ASP A 370 -27.42 5.71 0.53
N ASP A 371 -28.07 4.57 0.79
CA ASP A 371 -29.41 4.53 1.37
C ASP A 371 -29.51 3.50 2.52
N PRO A 372 -29.37 3.93 3.79
CA PRO A 372 -29.43 3.05 4.95
C PRO A 372 -30.86 2.54 5.25
N TYR A 373 -31.87 2.89 4.44
CA TYR A 373 -33.23 2.35 4.57
C TYR A 373 -33.48 1.13 3.69
N ILE A 374 -32.52 0.76 2.82
CA ILE A 374 -32.63 -0.44 1.97
C ILE A 374 -32.11 -1.67 2.74
N ALA A 375 -32.81 -2.80 2.57
CA ALA A 375 -32.52 -4.07 3.23
C ALA A 375 -32.47 -3.94 4.76
N ASP A 376 -31.34 -4.25 5.38
CA ASP A 376 -31.08 -4.10 6.82
C ASP A 376 -30.14 -2.91 7.13
N GLY A 377 -30.02 -1.97 6.19
CA GLY A 377 -29.14 -0.80 6.28
C GLY A 377 -27.77 -0.98 5.63
N ARG A 378 -27.45 -2.19 5.14
CA ARG A 378 -26.15 -2.50 4.51
C ARG A 378 -25.79 -1.69 3.26
N TYR A 379 -26.72 -0.97 2.65
CA TYR A 379 -26.49 -0.26 1.37
C TYR A 379 -26.46 1.26 1.51
N GLY A 380 -26.04 1.76 2.67
CA GLY A 380 -25.72 3.18 2.82
C GLY A 380 -24.91 3.46 4.06
N TYR A 381 -24.47 4.71 4.16
CA TYR A 381 -23.72 5.23 5.29
C TYR A 381 -24.68 5.86 6.29
N GLY A 382 -24.42 5.66 7.58
CA GLY A 382 -25.24 6.19 8.67
C GLY A 382 -24.75 7.55 9.14
N GLU A 383 -23.43 7.70 9.20
CA GLU A 383 -22.78 8.86 9.83
C GLU A 383 -22.10 9.80 8.82
N ILE A 384 -21.72 9.29 7.64
CA ILE A 384 -21.14 10.08 6.53
C ILE A 384 -22.08 10.10 5.30
N ASP A 385 -21.85 11.02 4.38
CA ASP A 385 -22.60 11.19 3.11
C ASP A 385 -21.57 11.20 1.97
N PRO A 386 -21.23 10.03 1.38
CA PRO A 386 -20.20 9.94 0.37
C PRO A 386 -20.58 10.69 -0.92
N PRO A 387 -19.59 11.12 -1.72
CA PRO A 387 -19.85 11.71 -3.03
C PRO A 387 -20.56 10.74 -3.99
N SER A 388 -21.21 11.30 -5.03
CA SER A 388 -21.79 10.45 -6.08
C SER A 388 -20.70 9.76 -6.89
N PHE A 389 -20.75 8.43 -6.94
CA PHE A 389 -19.81 7.60 -7.70
C PHE A 389 -20.03 7.69 -9.21
N ASP A 390 -18.92 7.65 -9.96
CA ASP A 390 -18.93 7.69 -11.41
C ASP A 390 -19.48 6.39 -12.01
N ILE A 391 -20.12 6.54 -13.16
CA ILE A 391 -20.69 5.44 -13.93
C ILE A 391 -19.86 5.33 -15.20
N GLU A 392 -18.99 4.31 -15.25
CA GLU A 392 -18.08 4.02 -16.37
C GLU A 392 -18.79 4.12 -17.73
N THR A 393 -20.00 3.54 -17.83
CA THR A 393 -20.80 3.69 -19.04
C THR A 393 -22.30 3.59 -18.81
N THR A 394 -23.07 4.28 -19.65
CA THR A 394 -24.54 4.23 -19.63
C THR A 394 -25.08 3.87 -21.01
N TYR A 395 -25.92 2.83 -21.08
CA TYR A 395 -26.65 2.43 -22.28
C TYR A 395 -28.14 2.75 -22.19
N TYR A 396 -28.74 3.10 -23.32
CA TYR A 396 -30.17 3.39 -23.46
C TYR A 396 -30.83 2.41 -24.46
N ASP A 397 -32.16 2.42 -24.56
CA ASP A 397 -32.95 1.57 -25.49
C ASP A 397 -32.41 1.53 -26.93
N GLY A 398 -31.79 2.62 -27.42
CA GLY A 398 -31.26 2.70 -28.78
C GLY A 398 -29.89 2.05 -28.99
N ASP A 399 -29.19 1.68 -27.92
CA ASP A 399 -27.82 1.17 -27.95
C ASP A 399 -27.78 -0.36 -28.03
N TYR A 400 -28.83 -1.06 -27.59
CA TYR A 400 -28.89 -2.51 -27.61
C TYR A 400 -29.08 -3.07 -29.04
N PRO A 401 -28.42 -4.18 -29.40
CA PRO A 401 -27.53 -4.99 -28.58
C PRO A 401 -26.11 -4.39 -28.43
N VAL A 402 -25.52 -4.60 -27.25
CA VAL A 402 -24.16 -4.17 -26.90
C VAL A 402 -23.28 -5.39 -26.67
N SER A 403 -22.02 -5.31 -27.10
CA SER A 403 -20.95 -6.23 -26.73
C SER A 403 -19.68 -5.43 -26.46
N LYS A 404 -19.07 -5.65 -25.29
CA LYS A 404 -17.90 -4.89 -24.82
C LYS A 404 -16.96 -5.85 -24.08
N SER A 405 -15.67 -5.66 -24.29
CA SER A 405 -14.62 -6.20 -23.41
C SER A 405 -13.95 -5.05 -22.69
N SER A 406 -13.60 -5.26 -21.43
CA SER A 406 -12.92 -4.30 -20.57
C SER A 406 -12.00 -5.02 -19.59
N THR A 407 -11.39 -4.22 -18.74
CA THR A 407 -10.57 -4.66 -17.60
C THR A 407 -11.05 -3.96 -16.34
N VAL A 408 -10.73 -4.54 -15.19
CA VAL A 408 -10.95 -3.95 -13.86
C VAL A 408 -9.79 -4.39 -12.97
N HIS A 409 -9.32 -3.53 -12.08
CA HIS A 409 -8.33 -3.91 -11.07
C HIS A 409 -8.95 -4.85 -10.04
N GLN A 410 -8.11 -5.63 -9.34
CA GLN A 410 -8.61 -6.46 -8.24
C GLN A 410 -9.15 -5.55 -7.15
N HIS A 411 -10.31 -5.89 -6.56
CA HIS A 411 -10.98 -5.06 -5.57
C HIS A 411 -11.28 -3.61 -6.04
N GLY A 412 -11.21 -3.33 -7.34
CA GLY A 412 -11.80 -2.16 -8.00
C GLY A 412 -13.21 -2.47 -8.51
N THR A 413 -13.95 -1.45 -8.97
CA THR A 413 -15.33 -1.63 -9.45
C THR A 413 -15.65 -0.80 -10.69
N ASP A 414 -16.15 -1.49 -11.72
CA ASP A 414 -16.84 -0.87 -12.85
C ASP A 414 -18.36 -0.81 -12.59
N TYR A 415 -18.94 0.39 -12.75
CA TYR A 415 -20.38 0.62 -12.70
C TYR A 415 -20.96 0.83 -14.11
N VAL A 416 -21.76 -0.13 -14.59
CA VAL A 416 -22.41 -0.07 -15.91
C VAL A 416 -23.90 0.20 -15.75
N GLU A 417 -24.37 1.38 -16.15
CA GLU A 417 -25.78 1.74 -16.09
C GLU A 417 -26.55 1.32 -17.36
N LEU A 418 -27.69 0.68 -17.14
CA LEU A 418 -28.61 0.22 -18.17
C LEU A 418 -29.94 0.93 -18.00
N ARG A 419 -30.37 1.62 -19.05
CA ARG A 419 -31.70 2.24 -19.14
C ARG A 419 -32.53 1.52 -20.19
N GLY A 420 -33.81 1.33 -19.89
CA GLY A 420 -34.77 0.86 -20.88
C GLY A 420 -36.09 0.39 -20.30
N GLU A 421 -37.10 0.21 -21.15
CA GLU A 421 -38.45 -0.23 -20.74
C GLU A 421 -38.76 -1.70 -21.12
N GLN A 422 -37.82 -2.40 -21.76
CA GLN A 422 -37.96 -3.80 -22.14
C GLN A 422 -36.97 -4.69 -21.36
N PRO A 423 -37.34 -5.94 -21.03
CA PRO A 423 -36.43 -6.87 -20.40
C PRO A 423 -35.17 -7.09 -21.25
N LEU A 424 -34.02 -7.15 -20.59
CA LEU A 424 -32.72 -7.40 -21.22
C LEU A 424 -32.20 -8.78 -20.85
N THR A 425 -31.33 -9.34 -21.67
CA THR A 425 -30.46 -10.48 -21.35
C THR A 425 -29.05 -9.96 -21.19
N PHE A 426 -28.42 -10.22 -20.04
CA PHE A 426 -27.03 -9.89 -19.75
C PHE A 426 -26.22 -11.18 -19.69
N ARG A 427 -25.17 -11.26 -20.52
CA ARG A 427 -24.19 -12.35 -20.52
C ARG A 427 -22.85 -11.81 -20.08
N PHE A 428 -22.18 -12.52 -19.19
CA PHE A 428 -20.88 -12.16 -18.67
C PHE A 428 -19.85 -13.26 -18.93
N THR A 429 -18.61 -12.87 -19.21
CA THR A 429 -17.45 -13.76 -19.31
C THR A 429 -16.25 -13.06 -18.69
N GLY A 430 -15.81 -13.52 -17.51
CA GLY A 430 -14.59 -13.03 -16.85
C GLY A 430 -13.35 -13.83 -17.26
N SER A 431 -12.15 -13.47 -16.80
CA SER A 431 -11.00 -14.38 -16.84
C SER A 431 -11.14 -15.45 -15.76
N THR A 432 -10.57 -16.64 -15.98
CA THR A 432 -10.58 -17.77 -15.02
C THR A 432 -9.33 -17.86 -14.17
N GLN A 433 -8.26 -17.19 -14.58
CA GLN A 433 -6.98 -17.15 -13.87
C GLN A 433 -6.29 -15.81 -14.11
N VAL A 434 -5.39 -15.46 -13.20
CA VAL A 434 -4.53 -14.27 -13.24
C VAL A 434 -3.14 -14.63 -12.68
N GLY A 435 -2.11 -13.86 -13.00
CA GLY A 435 -0.78 -14.01 -12.39
C GLY A 435 -0.69 -13.28 -11.05
N LEU A 436 0.31 -13.62 -10.24
CA LEU A 436 0.79 -12.82 -9.11
C LEU A 436 1.67 -11.64 -9.58
N MET A 437 2.24 -11.75 -10.78
CA MET A 437 3.23 -10.85 -11.35
C MET A 437 3.25 -10.96 -12.88
N ASP A 438 3.61 -9.88 -13.57
CA ASP A 438 3.73 -9.81 -15.04
C ASP A 438 5.01 -10.49 -15.57
N THR A 439 5.18 -11.78 -15.27
CA THR A 439 6.23 -12.62 -15.85
C THR A 439 5.83 -14.08 -15.92
N THR A 440 6.62 -14.90 -16.59
CA THR A 440 6.54 -16.36 -16.52
C THR A 440 7.84 -16.90 -15.96
N ALA A 441 7.87 -18.15 -15.51
CA ALA A 441 9.12 -18.82 -15.16
C ALA A 441 10.15 -18.70 -16.31
N HIS A 442 11.42 -18.49 -15.97
CA HIS A 442 12.48 -18.37 -16.97
C HIS A 442 12.66 -19.71 -17.70
N SER A 443 12.61 -20.80 -16.93
CA SER A 443 12.56 -22.17 -17.43
C SER A 443 11.50 -22.96 -16.67
N GLY A 444 11.05 -24.10 -17.23
CA GLY A 444 10.03 -24.91 -16.56
C GLY A 444 8.69 -24.19 -16.35
N ARG A 445 8.17 -24.27 -15.12
CA ARG A 445 6.89 -23.73 -14.66
C ARG A 445 6.99 -23.12 -13.27
N TYR A 446 7.83 -23.64 -12.37
CA TYR A 446 7.94 -23.21 -10.99
C TYR A 446 9.02 -22.15 -10.83
N VAL A 447 8.73 -21.16 -9.98
CA VAL A 447 9.70 -20.17 -9.50
C VAL A 447 9.64 -20.11 -7.98
N TRP A 448 10.69 -19.60 -7.36
CA TRP A 448 10.59 -19.06 -6.00
C TRP A 448 10.33 -17.56 -6.08
N TRP A 449 9.32 -17.09 -5.38
CA TRP A 449 8.94 -15.69 -5.30
C TRP A 449 8.93 -15.25 -3.84
N SER A 450 9.36 -14.01 -3.60
CA SER A 450 9.59 -13.46 -2.27
C SER A 450 8.34 -13.23 -1.44
N ASN A 451 7.16 -13.30 -2.06
CA ASN A 451 5.96 -12.67 -1.55
C ASN A 451 6.07 -11.13 -1.57
N ARG A 452 5.01 -10.46 -1.12
CA ARG A 452 4.89 -9.01 -0.95
C ARG A 452 4.45 -8.71 0.47
N GLY A 453 4.82 -7.54 0.97
CA GLY A 453 4.39 -7.06 2.27
C GLY A 453 5.14 -5.79 2.66
N ASP A 454 4.47 -4.94 3.44
CA ASP A 454 5.06 -3.75 4.05
C ASP A 454 5.79 -4.17 5.35
N ASP A 455 6.84 -3.44 5.73
CA ASP A 455 7.71 -3.65 6.90
C ASP A 455 8.13 -5.12 7.12
N SER A 456 8.64 -5.78 6.07
CA SER A 456 8.89 -7.22 6.03
C SER A 456 10.35 -7.61 5.67
N ASP A 457 10.78 -8.82 6.08
CA ASP A 457 12.14 -9.37 5.88
C ASP A 457 12.10 -10.84 5.39
N MET A 458 11.70 -11.04 4.13
CA MET A 458 11.53 -12.36 3.52
C MET A 458 12.87 -12.92 3.05
N TYR A 459 13.14 -14.20 3.28
CA TYR A 459 14.37 -14.83 2.84
C TYR A 459 14.23 -16.28 2.38
N LEU A 460 15.18 -16.73 1.56
CA LEU A 460 15.29 -18.09 1.05
C LEU A 460 16.75 -18.56 1.22
N THR A 461 16.99 -19.54 2.09
CA THR A 461 18.35 -19.98 2.47
C THR A 461 18.62 -21.44 2.12
N ARG A 462 19.86 -21.77 1.70
CA ARG A 462 20.31 -23.15 1.47
C ARG A 462 21.79 -23.36 1.80
N ALA A 463 22.13 -24.56 2.28
CA ALA A 463 23.51 -24.96 2.51
C ALA A 463 24.18 -25.58 1.27
N PHE A 464 25.47 -25.30 1.07
CA PHE A 464 26.31 -25.87 0.01
C PHE A 464 27.67 -26.32 0.56
N ASP A 465 28.08 -27.54 0.18
CA ASP A 465 29.43 -28.04 0.49
C ASP A 465 30.43 -27.66 -0.62
N LEU A 466 31.26 -26.66 -0.35
CA LEU A 466 32.33 -26.21 -1.24
C LEU A 466 33.71 -26.78 -0.84
N SER A 467 33.75 -27.74 0.08
CA SER A 467 35.01 -28.30 0.61
C SER A 467 35.84 -29.05 -0.44
N GLY A 468 35.19 -29.53 -1.50
CA GLY A 468 35.81 -30.30 -2.58
C GLY A 468 36.41 -29.47 -3.73
N VAL A 469 36.21 -28.15 -3.74
CA VAL A 469 36.59 -27.26 -4.86
C VAL A 469 37.52 -26.13 -4.39
N ASN A 470 38.22 -25.48 -5.32
CA ASN A 470 39.10 -24.32 -5.03
C ASN A 470 38.65 -23.04 -5.77
N GLU A 471 37.64 -23.17 -6.63
CA GLU A 471 36.98 -22.11 -7.37
C GLU A 471 35.49 -22.50 -7.38
N ALA A 472 34.60 -21.51 -7.26
CA ALA A 472 33.15 -21.72 -7.28
C ALA A 472 32.44 -20.46 -7.77
N THR A 473 31.41 -20.65 -8.59
CA THR A 473 30.57 -19.57 -9.12
C THR A 473 29.12 -19.84 -8.77
N LEU A 474 28.44 -18.86 -8.18
CA LEU A 474 26.98 -18.89 -8.05
C LEU A 474 26.37 -18.29 -9.32
N GLU A 475 25.55 -19.07 -10.02
CA GLU A 475 24.78 -18.61 -11.19
C GLU A 475 23.28 -18.74 -10.88
N PHE A 476 22.48 -17.74 -11.23
CA PHE A 476 21.03 -17.79 -11.08
C PHE A 476 20.34 -16.83 -12.06
N TRP A 477 19.06 -17.07 -12.32
CA TRP A 477 18.20 -16.12 -13.02
C TRP A 477 17.30 -15.43 -12.01
N THR A 478 17.08 -14.13 -12.20
CA THR A 478 16.17 -13.35 -11.38
C THR A 478 15.36 -12.37 -12.21
N TRP A 479 14.14 -12.11 -11.75
CA TRP A 479 13.24 -11.06 -12.21
C TRP A 479 12.78 -10.30 -10.97
N TYR A 480 12.73 -8.97 -11.01
CA TYR A 480 12.23 -8.19 -9.88
C TYR A 480 11.63 -6.85 -10.32
N ASP A 481 10.60 -6.44 -9.59
CA ASP A 481 10.02 -5.09 -9.59
C ASP A 481 9.85 -4.73 -8.11
N LEU A 482 10.73 -3.86 -7.61
CA LEU A 482 10.86 -3.42 -6.23
C LEU A 482 10.67 -1.90 -6.18
N GLU A 483 10.21 -1.35 -5.06
CA GLU A 483 10.20 0.10 -4.91
C GLU A 483 11.64 0.65 -4.98
N GLU A 484 11.89 1.56 -5.92
CA GLU A 484 13.25 2.02 -6.21
C GLU A 484 13.80 2.86 -5.06
N ASP A 485 14.98 2.47 -4.56
CA ASP A 485 15.71 3.11 -3.47
C ASP A 485 15.04 3.09 -2.07
N TRP A 486 13.95 2.33 -1.92
CA TRP A 486 13.26 2.09 -0.65
C TRP A 486 13.33 0.62 -0.25
N ASP A 487 12.98 -0.24 -1.20
CA ASP A 487 12.97 -1.69 -1.12
C ASP A 487 14.26 -2.32 -1.67
N TYR A 488 14.79 -3.34 -0.98
CA TYR A 488 16.07 -3.93 -1.38
C TYR A 488 16.10 -5.45 -1.28
N ALA A 489 16.62 -6.10 -2.33
CA ALA A 489 16.93 -7.52 -2.32
C ALA A 489 18.46 -7.79 -2.32
N TYR A 490 18.89 -8.75 -1.52
CA TYR A 490 20.29 -9.08 -1.25
C TYR A 490 20.62 -10.52 -1.62
N VAL A 491 21.88 -10.76 -1.97
CA VAL A 491 22.45 -12.11 -2.01
C VAL A 491 23.54 -12.18 -0.96
N GLU A 492 23.43 -13.12 -0.04
CA GLU A 492 24.28 -13.20 1.15
C GLU A 492 24.92 -14.57 1.28
N ILE A 493 26.07 -14.61 1.95
CA ILE A 493 26.77 -15.84 2.27
C ILE A 493 27.21 -15.88 3.73
N SER A 494 27.04 -17.05 4.36
CA SER A 494 27.49 -17.31 5.73
C SER A 494 28.46 -18.48 5.77
N THR A 495 29.46 -18.39 6.66
CA THR A 495 30.49 -19.42 6.88
C THR A 495 30.51 -19.97 8.31
N ASP A 496 29.59 -19.50 9.15
CA ASP A 496 29.50 -19.84 10.58
C ASP A 496 28.13 -20.44 10.95
N GLY A 497 27.40 -20.96 9.96
CA GLY A 497 26.11 -21.59 10.17
C GLY A 497 24.96 -20.59 10.33
N GLY A 498 25.11 -19.37 9.81
CA GLY A 498 24.09 -18.34 9.81
C GLY A 498 24.17 -17.39 11.01
N GLU A 499 25.26 -17.43 11.80
CA GLU A 499 25.48 -16.46 12.88
C GLU A 499 25.83 -15.07 12.31
N THR A 500 26.59 -15.02 11.20
CA THR A 500 26.89 -13.79 10.46
C THR A 500 26.76 -13.99 8.95
N TRP A 501 26.48 -12.89 8.25
CA TRP A 501 26.23 -12.86 6.82
C TRP A 501 27.09 -11.79 6.13
N GLU A 502 27.68 -12.12 5.00
CA GLU A 502 28.37 -11.19 4.11
C GLU A 502 27.54 -10.96 2.86
N ILE A 503 27.19 -9.71 2.58
CA ILE A 503 26.49 -9.30 1.36
C ILE A 503 27.43 -9.44 0.16
N LEU A 504 27.04 -10.23 -0.83
CA LEU A 504 27.80 -10.48 -2.05
C LEU A 504 27.57 -9.35 -3.06
N THR A 505 28.65 -8.97 -3.77
CA THR A 505 28.56 -8.01 -4.88
C THR A 505 28.06 -8.71 -6.14
N THR A 506 26.81 -8.45 -6.51
CA THR A 506 26.18 -8.94 -7.72
C THR A 506 26.39 -7.99 -8.91
N PRO A 507 26.56 -8.49 -10.15
CA PRO A 507 26.73 -7.64 -11.34
C PRO A 507 25.68 -6.54 -11.54
N SER A 508 24.39 -6.79 -11.28
CA SER A 508 23.32 -5.80 -11.49
C SER A 508 22.91 -5.05 -10.21
N GLY A 509 23.53 -5.35 -9.06
CA GLY A 509 23.26 -4.62 -7.82
C GLY A 509 23.92 -3.23 -7.78
N THR A 510 23.58 -2.48 -6.74
CA THR A 510 23.99 -1.10 -6.51
C THR A 510 24.24 -0.85 -5.02
N PRO A 511 25.14 0.08 -4.63
CA PRO A 511 25.29 0.55 -3.27
C PRO A 511 24.44 1.80 -2.97
N THR A 512 23.47 2.15 -3.82
CA THR A 512 22.61 3.33 -3.61
C THR A 512 21.77 3.16 -2.35
N ASN A 513 21.66 4.26 -1.60
CA ASN A 513 20.92 4.31 -0.35
C ASN A 513 20.51 5.76 -0.02
N PRO A 514 19.75 6.45 -0.88
CA PRO A 514 19.37 7.83 -0.63
C PRO A 514 18.48 7.97 0.60
N ASN A 515 17.68 6.95 0.91
CA ASN A 515 16.69 6.94 2.00
C ASN A 515 17.18 6.29 3.31
N GLY A 516 18.39 5.72 3.32
CA GLY A 516 18.96 5.06 4.50
C GLY A 516 18.48 3.62 4.75
N ASN A 517 17.57 3.10 3.90
CA ASN A 517 16.97 1.76 4.00
C ASN A 517 17.89 0.61 3.55
N SER A 518 18.91 0.88 2.73
CA SER A 518 19.85 -0.17 2.29
C SER A 518 20.85 -0.58 3.39
N PHE A 519 21.23 -1.85 3.40
CA PHE A 519 22.27 -2.43 4.26
C PHE A 519 23.60 -2.65 3.52
N GLY A 520 23.66 -2.46 2.21
CA GLY A 520 24.87 -2.72 1.44
C GLY A 520 24.66 -2.76 -0.08
N TRP A 521 25.28 -3.74 -0.73
CA TRP A 521 25.14 -3.95 -2.17
C TRP A 521 23.88 -4.77 -2.45
N ALA A 522 22.90 -4.21 -3.15
CA ALA A 522 21.59 -4.83 -3.34
C ALA A 522 20.95 -4.53 -4.71
N TYR A 523 19.88 -5.25 -5.01
CA TYR A 523 18.93 -4.91 -6.06
C TYR A 523 17.87 -3.97 -5.51
N THR A 524 17.45 -3.01 -6.33
CA THR A 524 16.30 -2.13 -6.09
C THR A 524 15.76 -1.69 -7.45
N GLY A 525 14.53 -1.18 -7.51
CA GLY A 525 13.85 -0.84 -8.77
C GLY A 525 13.52 -2.07 -9.61
N ARG A 526 13.77 -2.01 -10.93
CA ARG A 526 13.36 -3.05 -11.89
C ARG A 526 14.53 -3.81 -12.49
N SER A 527 14.36 -5.12 -12.70
CA SER A 527 15.36 -5.96 -13.36
C SER A 527 15.41 -5.72 -14.87
N GLY A 528 16.60 -5.71 -15.46
CA GLY A 528 16.74 -5.59 -16.91
C GLY A 528 16.51 -4.17 -17.44
N ASN A 529 15.29 -3.85 -17.88
CA ASN A 529 14.96 -2.56 -18.49
C ASN A 529 14.07 -1.70 -17.56
N GLU A 530 14.24 -0.37 -17.59
CA GLU A 530 13.54 0.56 -16.69
C GLU A 530 12.01 0.65 -16.96
N GLU A 531 11.55 0.33 -18.16
CA GLU A 531 10.13 0.42 -18.53
C GLU A 531 9.32 -0.81 -18.13
N THR A 532 9.91 -2.00 -18.22
CA THR A 532 9.31 -3.32 -18.03
C THR A 532 10.36 -4.30 -17.51
N PRO A 533 10.16 -4.93 -16.34
CA PRO A 533 11.17 -5.83 -15.80
C PRO A 533 11.40 -7.07 -16.68
N GLU A 534 12.66 -7.48 -16.83
CA GLU A 534 13.08 -8.65 -17.60
C GLU A 534 13.91 -9.62 -16.76
N TRP A 535 13.87 -10.91 -17.10
CA TRP A 535 14.76 -11.91 -16.52
C TRP A 535 16.22 -11.61 -16.85
N ILE A 536 17.07 -11.52 -15.82
CA ILE A 536 18.50 -11.33 -15.94
C ILE A 536 19.26 -12.51 -15.33
N GLN A 537 20.42 -12.83 -15.91
CA GLN A 537 21.31 -13.85 -15.38
C GLN A 537 22.42 -13.22 -14.55
N GLU A 538 22.59 -13.72 -13.34
CA GLU A 538 23.64 -13.31 -12.44
C GLU A 538 24.74 -14.36 -12.31
N ARG A 539 25.97 -13.89 -12.15
CA ARG A 539 27.17 -14.74 -12.01
C ARG A 539 28.10 -14.12 -10.97
N VAL A 540 28.13 -14.71 -9.79
CA VAL A 540 28.86 -14.19 -8.62
C VAL A 540 30.02 -15.12 -8.26
N ASP A 541 31.22 -14.56 -8.15
CA ASP A 541 32.39 -15.31 -7.71
C ASP A 541 32.34 -15.57 -6.20
N ILE A 542 32.17 -16.84 -5.83
CA ILE A 542 32.16 -17.30 -4.43
C ILE A 542 33.40 -18.15 -4.11
N SER A 543 34.43 -18.10 -4.97
CA SER A 543 35.73 -18.75 -4.74
C SER A 543 36.37 -18.42 -3.38
N PRO A 544 36.25 -17.20 -2.81
CA PRO A 544 36.77 -16.89 -1.49
C PRO A 544 36.27 -17.78 -0.36
N TYR A 545 35.11 -18.43 -0.54
CA TYR A 545 34.44 -19.25 0.46
C TYR A 545 34.60 -20.76 0.23
N THR A 546 35.45 -21.16 -0.73
CA THR A 546 35.72 -22.58 -1.02
C THR A 546 36.55 -23.24 0.07
N GLY A 547 36.52 -24.59 0.12
CA GLY A 547 37.23 -25.36 1.14
C GLY A 547 36.44 -25.59 2.44
N GLN A 548 35.18 -25.16 2.49
CA GLN A 548 34.27 -25.30 3.63
C GLN A 548 32.81 -25.42 3.18
N GLU A 549 31.91 -25.68 4.13
CA GLU A 549 30.46 -25.55 3.93
C GLU A 549 30.06 -24.08 4.09
N VAL A 550 29.08 -23.65 3.31
CA VAL A 550 28.54 -22.29 3.32
C VAL A 550 27.02 -22.31 3.31
N LEU A 551 26.38 -21.25 3.81
CA LEU A 551 24.97 -20.97 3.53
C LEU A 551 24.89 -19.85 2.51
N ILE A 552 23.99 -19.95 1.53
CA ILE A 552 23.64 -18.87 0.61
C ILE A 552 22.19 -18.47 0.90
N ARG A 553 21.94 -17.16 0.97
CA ARG A 553 20.62 -16.57 1.20
C ARG A 553 20.29 -15.57 0.10
N PHE A 554 19.05 -15.59 -0.35
CA PHE A 554 18.40 -14.48 -1.03
C PHE A 554 17.44 -13.84 -0.04
N GLU A 555 17.49 -12.53 0.13
CA GLU A 555 16.71 -11.81 1.14
C GLU A 555 16.07 -10.58 0.49
N TYR A 556 14.81 -10.31 0.78
CA TYR A 556 14.07 -9.14 0.32
C TYR A 556 13.53 -8.42 1.55
N ILE A 557 14.01 -7.20 1.77
CA ILE A 557 13.66 -6.35 2.89
C ILE A 557 12.88 -5.16 2.34
N THR A 558 11.66 -4.97 2.85
CA THR A 558 10.79 -3.85 2.48
C THR A 558 10.83 -2.74 3.51
N ASP A 559 10.47 -1.52 3.10
CA ASP A 559 10.31 -0.41 4.02
C ASP A 559 8.90 -0.33 4.63
N ASP A 560 8.46 0.82 5.14
CA ASP A 560 7.27 0.90 6.00
C ASP A 560 5.94 0.82 5.22
N ALA A 561 5.93 1.14 3.93
CA ALA A 561 4.72 1.29 3.14
C ALA A 561 5.05 1.23 1.66
N VAL A 562 4.04 0.92 0.84
CA VAL A 562 4.18 0.69 -0.60
C VAL A 562 5.05 -0.53 -0.88
N ASN A 563 4.51 -1.45 -1.66
CA ASN A 563 5.29 -2.57 -2.15
C ASN A 563 4.94 -2.86 -3.61
N ARG A 564 5.92 -3.38 -4.33
CA ARG A 564 5.83 -3.79 -5.71
C ARG A 564 5.70 -5.31 -5.85
N PRO A 565 5.53 -5.88 -7.07
CA PRO A 565 5.42 -7.32 -7.26
C PRO A 565 6.50 -8.18 -6.58
N GLY A 566 7.69 -7.65 -6.28
CA GLY A 566 8.70 -8.30 -5.45
C GLY A 566 9.83 -8.95 -6.25
N PHE A 567 10.47 -9.96 -5.65
CA PHE A 567 11.69 -10.60 -6.17
C PHE A 567 11.46 -12.08 -6.52
N VAL A 568 11.95 -12.51 -7.69
CA VAL A 568 11.72 -13.85 -8.24
C VAL A 568 13.04 -14.50 -8.62
N LEU A 569 13.15 -15.81 -8.38
CA LEU A 569 14.32 -16.63 -8.65
C LEU A 569 13.96 -17.85 -9.51
N ASP A 570 14.88 -18.18 -10.41
CA ASP A 570 14.85 -19.41 -11.21
C ASP A 570 16.28 -19.89 -11.53
N ASP A 571 16.42 -21.16 -11.94
CA ASP A 571 17.65 -21.73 -12.53
C ASP A 571 18.94 -21.48 -11.71
N VAL A 572 18.94 -21.83 -10.41
CA VAL A 572 20.10 -21.64 -9.52
C VAL A 572 21.13 -22.78 -9.69
N ALA A 573 22.39 -22.41 -9.88
CA ALA A 573 23.49 -23.34 -10.15
C ALA A 573 24.78 -22.99 -9.41
N ILE A 574 25.54 -24.03 -9.07
CA ILE A 574 26.97 -23.94 -8.71
C ILE A 574 27.70 -25.01 -9.54
N PRO A 575 28.14 -24.68 -10.76
CA PRO A 575 28.65 -25.66 -11.71
C PRO A 575 29.85 -26.49 -11.19
N GLU A 576 30.72 -25.90 -10.37
CA GLU A 576 31.94 -26.54 -9.89
C GLU A 576 31.68 -27.71 -8.93
N ILE A 577 30.53 -27.72 -8.24
CA ILE A 577 30.06 -28.86 -7.43
C ILE A 577 28.96 -29.68 -8.14
N GLY A 578 28.59 -29.29 -9.37
CA GLY A 578 27.56 -29.95 -10.17
C GLY A 578 26.13 -29.72 -9.67
N TYR A 579 25.89 -28.62 -8.95
CA TYR A 579 24.55 -28.24 -8.48
C TYR A 579 23.80 -27.45 -9.56
N PHE A 580 22.54 -27.81 -9.80
CA PHE A 580 21.58 -27.09 -10.64
C PHE A 580 20.15 -27.41 -10.18
N SER A 581 19.30 -26.39 -10.11
CA SER A 581 17.87 -26.49 -9.82
C SER A 581 17.09 -25.50 -10.68
N ASP A 582 16.16 -26.02 -11.47
CA ASP A 582 15.10 -25.29 -12.20
C ASP A 582 13.76 -25.31 -11.43
N PHE A 583 13.79 -25.73 -10.15
CA PHE A 583 12.66 -25.78 -9.23
C PHE A 583 11.49 -26.70 -9.61
N GLU A 584 11.65 -27.54 -10.63
CA GLU A 584 10.58 -28.41 -11.15
C GLU A 584 10.34 -29.68 -10.33
N LYS A 585 11.24 -30.06 -9.42
CA LYS A 585 11.11 -31.31 -8.66
C LYS A 585 10.57 -31.07 -7.26
N ASP A 586 9.86 -32.03 -6.71
CA ASP A 586 9.35 -31.95 -5.32
C ASP A 586 10.45 -31.72 -4.27
N GLU A 587 11.67 -32.22 -4.51
CA GLU A 587 12.85 -32.01 -3.65
C GLU A 587 13.35 -30.55 -3.63
N ASP A 588 12.91 -29.74 -4.58
CA ASP A 588 13.23 -28.31 -4.67
C ASP A 588 12.16 -27.44 -3.97
N GLY A 589 11.20 -28.06 -3.28
CA GLY A 589 10.17 -27.40 -2.48
C GLY A 589 10.69 -26.98 -1.09
N PRO A 590 9.81 -26.43 -0.22
CA PRO A 590 10.20 -26.00 1.11
C PRO A 590 10.78 -27.16 1.92
N ALA A 591 12.02 -27.00 2.38
CA ALA A 591 12.71 -28.00 3.18
C ALA A 591 12.49 -27.75 4.68
N LEU A 592 12.37 -28.84 5.45
CA LEU A 592 12.32 -28.78 6.93
C LEU A 592 13.71 -28.56 7.56
N SER A 593 14.77 -28.50 6.76
CA SER A 593 16.15 -28.27 7.18
C SER A 593 17.03 -27.82 6.01
N LEU A 594 17.96 -26.87 6.28
CA LEU A 594 18.99 -26.38 5.35
C LEU A 594 19.82 -27.45 4.63
N SER A 595 19.96 -28.66 5.17
CA SER A 595 20.71 -29.75 4.51
C SER A 595 19.95 -30.43 3.39
N ASP A 596 18.62 -30.28 3.37
CA ASP A 596 17.71 -31.09 2.56
C ASP A 596 17.07 -30.31 1.40
N GLY A 597 17.20 -28.98 1.38
CA GLY A 597 16.67 -28.13 0.30
C GLY A 597 16.75 -26.63 0.61
N TRP A 598 15.86 -25.85 0.00
CA TRP A 598 15.70 -24.43 0.29
C TRP A 598 14.75 -24.24 1.47
N GLU A 599 15.17 -23.45 2.45
CA GLU A 599 14.36 -23.07 3.62
C GLU A 599 13.85 -21.63 3.43
N PRO A 600 12.53 -21.46 3.20
CA PRO A 600 11.93 -20.14 3.06
C PRO A 600 11.47 -19.57 4.41
N ALA A 601 11.45 -18.24 4.47
CA ALA A 601 10.58 -17.43 5.33
C ALA A 601 9.98 -16.34 4.45
N GLY A 602 8.64 -16.28 4.34
CA GLY A 602 7.93 -15.43 3.38
C GLY A 602 7.95 -15.93 1.93
N PHE A 603 9.07 -16.47 1.43
CA PHE A 603 9.16 -16.98 0.06
C PHE A 603 8.23 -18.18 -0.20
N ILE A 604 7.59 -18.23 -1.37
CA ILE A 604 6.79 -19.38 -1.82
C ILE A 604 7.23 -19.89 -3.19
N ARG A 605 7.08 -21.20 -3.40
CA ARG A 605 7.35 -21.85 -4.68
C ARG A 605 6.06 -22.14 -5.43
N HIS A 606 5.86 -21.54 -6.59
CA HIS A 606 4.59 -21.60 -7.30
C HIS A 606 4.79 -21.42 -8.82
N THR A 607 3.71 -21.54 -9.61
CA THR A 607 3.79 -21.43 -11.08
C THR A 607 3.23 -20.12 -11.65
N ASN A 608 3.09 -19.09 -10.82
CA ASN A 608 2.48 -17.82 -11.17
C ASN A 608 1.04 -17.94 -11.74
N VAL A 609 0.19 -18.75 -11.10
CA VAL A 609 -1.22 -18.92 -11.48
C VAL A 609 -2.08 -18.80 -10.22
N LEU A 610 -3.03 -17.87 -10.23
CA LEU A 610 -4.08 -17.71 -9.23
C LEU A 610 -5.45 -17.92 -9.87
N SER A 611 -6.42 -18.38 -9.08
CA SER A 611 -7.81 -18.38 -9.54
C SER A 611 -8.33 -16.94 -9.59
N GLN A 612 -8.91 -16.57 -10.73
CA GLN A 612 -9.65 -15.31 -10.83
C GLN A 612 -11.11 -15.56 -10.47
N ARG A 613 -11.59 -14.90 -9.41
CA ARG A 613 -13.01 -14.83 -9.07
C ARG A 613 -13.60 -13.48 -9.49
N TRP A 614 -14.92 -13.43 -9.59
CA TRP A 614 -15.67 -12.23 -10.00
C TRP A 614 -16.83 -11.98 -9.07
N LEU A 615 -17.03 -10.71 -8.73
CA LEU A 615 -18.23 -10.22 -8.08
C LEU A 615 -19.05 -9.42 -9.09
N VAL A 616 -20.21 -9.94 -9.45
CA VAL A 616 -21.15 -9.26 -10.35
C VAL A 616 -22.50 -9.11 -9.68
N GLN A 617 -23.06 -7.90 -9.67
CA GLN A 617 -24.32 -7.61 -9.00
C GLN A 617 -25.23 -6.73 -9.85
N PHE A 618 -26.54 -6.91 -9.70
CA PHE A 618 -27.54 -5.99 -10.25
C PHE A 618 -28.15 -5.13 -9.14
N ILE A 619 -28.22 -3.82 -9.41
CA ILE A 619 -28.98 -2.85 -8.64
C ILE A 619 -30.14 -2.40 -9.52
N LEU A 620 -31.35 -2.83 -9.18
CA LEU A 620 -32.57 -2.55 -9.93
C LEU A 620 -33.33 -1.40 -9.27
N PHE A 621 -33.54 -0.32 -10.02
CA PHE A 621 -34.24 0.87 -9.55
C PHE A 621 -35.69 0.82 -10.00
N GLY A 622 -36.58 0.33 -9.12
CA GLY A 622 -38.01 0.26 -9.35
C GLY A 622 -38.81 0.91 -8.21
N PRO A 623 -40.09 0.53 -8.00
CA PRO A 623 -40.87 0.99 -6.84
C PRO A 623 -40.22 0.64 -5.50
N GLU A 624 -39.42 -0.42 -5.49
CA GLU A 624 -38.48 -0.80 -4.42
C GLU A 624 -37.14 -1.06 -5.10
N THR A 625 -36.07 -0.44 -4.60
CA THR A 625 -34.71 -0.76 -5.03
C THR A 625 -34.36 -2.17 -4.59
N ARG A 626 -33.76 -2.97 -5.49
CA ARG A 626 -33.36 -4.35 -5.20
C ARG A 626 -31.93 -4.59 -5.65
N VAL A 627 -31.18 -5.26 -4.80
CA VAL A 627 -29.81 -5.67 -5.08
C VAL A 627 -29.80 -7.19 -5.22
N GLN A 628 -29.10 -7.69 -6.24
CA GLN A 628 -28.97 -9.13 -6.50
C GLN A 628 -27.53 -9.46 -6.89
N ARG A 629 -26.84 -10.23 -6.04
CA ARG A 629 -25.57 -10.88 -6.41
C ARG A 629 -25.83 -11.99 -7.42
N LEU A 630 -25.00 -12.07 -8.45
CA LEU A 630 -25.16 -13.02 -9.55
C LEU A 630 -24.25 -14.23 -9.34
N GLU A 631 -24.83 -15.43 -9.31
CA GLU A 631 -24.08 -16.69 -9.23
C GLU A 631 -23.47 -17.02 -10.60
N LEU A 632 -22.14 -16.99 -10.70
CA LEU A 632 -21.40 -17.39 -11.89
C LEU A 632 -21.20 -18.91 -11.93
N ASN A 633 -21.03 -19.45 -13.14
CA ASN A 633 -20.57 -20.82 -13.35
C ASN A 633 -19.11 -20.99 -12.90
N GLU A 634 -18.66 -22.24 -12.72
CA GLU A 634 -17.26 -22.56 -12.38
C GLU A 634 -16.24 -21.95 -13.35
N ASP A 635 -16.61 -21.79 -14.63
CA ASP A 635 -15.79 -21.14 -15.64
C ASP A 635 -15.91 -19.61 -15.63
N GLN A 636 -16.45 -18.98 -14.59
CA GLN A 636 -16.59 -17.52 -14.49
C GLN A 636 -17.45 -16.91 -15.61
N THR A 637 -18.50 -17.62 -16.04
CA THR A 637 -19.51 -17.13 -17.00
C THR A 637 -20.90 -17.09 -16.39
N GLY A 638 -21.81 -16.34 -17.01
CA GLY A 638 -23.22 -16.48 -16.70
C GLY A 638 -24.13 -15.73 -17.66
N GLU A 639 -25.42 -16.03 -17.57
CA GLU A 639 -26.48 -15.40 -18.35
C GLU A 639 -27.68 -15.16 -17.43
N TRP A 640 -28.15 -13.91 -17.36
CA TRP A 640 -29.26 -13.51 -16.52
C TRP A 640 -30.21 -12.58 -17.25
N ALA A 641 -31.49 -12.64 -16.85
CA ALA A 641 -32.50 -11.70 -17.31
C ALA A 641 -32.51 -10.46 -16.40
N ILE A 642 -32.45 -9.27 -16.99
CA ILE A 642 -32.67 -8.00 -16.28
C ILE A 642 -34.13 -7.59 -16.54
N PRO A 643 -35.01 -7.62 -15.53
CA PRO A 643 -36.45 -7.47 -15.71
C PRO A 643 -36.85 -5.99 -15.80
N LEU A 644 -36.25 -5.23 -16.72
CA LEU A 644 -36.62 -3.84 -16.96
C LEU A 644 -38.04 -3.75 -17.50
N ASP A 645 -38.79 -2.77 -17.01
CA ASP A 645 -40.15 -2.45 -17.44
C ASP A 645 -40.45 -0.96 -17.20
N SER A 646 -41.66 -0.50 -17.56
CA SER A 646 -42.10 0.89 -17.34
C SER A 646 -42.07 1.41 -15.89
N ARG A 647 -41.81 0.56 -14.89
CA ARG A 647 -41.69 0.92 -13.47
C ARG A 647 -40.28 0.67 -12.91
N THR A 648 -39.47 -0.12 -13.61
CA THR A 648 -38.07 -0.43 -13.30
C THR A 648 -37.27 -0.18 -14.57
N ASP A 649 -37.03 1.10 -14.87
CA ASP A 649 -36.47 1.54 -16.15
C ASP A 649 -34.95 1.80 -16.10
N ARG A 650 -34.34 1.49 -14.95
CA ARG A 650 -32.92 1.65 -14.66
C ARG A 650 -32.40 0.45 -13.89
N ALA A 651 -31.26 -0.08 -14.33
CA ALA A 651 -30.43 -1.00 -13.59
C ALA A 651 -28.97 -0.50 -13.61
N VAL A 652 -28.20 -0.83 -12.59
CA VAL A 652 -26.73 -0.74 -12.63
C VAL A 652 -26.16 -2.13 -12.39
N VAL A 653 -25.19 -2.51 -13.22
CA VAL A 653 -24.37 -3.71 -13.04
C VAL A 653 -23.07 -3.28 -12.39
N THR A 654 -22.73 -3.86 -11.25
CA THR A 654 -21.41 -3.68 -10.62
C THR A 654 -20.54 -4.88 -11.01
N ILE A 655 -19.29 -4.64 -11.39
CA ILE A 655 -18.34 -5.68 -11.82
C ILE A 655 -17.00 -5.44 -11.12
N SER A 656 -16.54 -6.42 -10.34
CA SER A 656 -15.26 -6.36 -9.63
C SER A 656 -14.48 -7.67 -9.79
N GLY A 657 -13.17 -7.56 -9.99
CA GLY A 657 -12.24 -8.68 -9.94
C GLY A 657 -11.87 -9.03 -8.50
N LEU A 658 -11.79 -10.33 -8.18
CA LEU A 658 -11.39 -10.83 -6.88
C LEU A 658 -10.29 -11.88 -7.04
N ALA A 659 -9.04 -11.47 -6.82
CA ALA A 659 -7.89 -12.35 -6.67
C ALA A 659 -7.02 -11.82 -5.52
N PRO A 660 -6.50 -12.69 -4.64
CA PRO A 660 -5.71 -12.25 -3.49
C PRO A 660 -4.32 -11.78 -3.93
N VAL A 661 -3.76 -10.81 -3.20
CA VAL A 661 -2.34 -10.34 -3.23
C VAL A 661 -1.86 -9.72 -4.57
N THR A 662 -2.44 -10.07 -5.71
CA THR A 662 -1.99 -9.60 -7.02
C THR A 662 -2.46 -8.18 -7.35
N THR A 663 -1.60 -7.45 -8.06
CA THR A 663 -1.92 -6.16 -8.71
C THR A 663 -2.16 -6.32 -10.21
N GLU A 664 -2.14 -7.56 -10.72
CA GLU A 664 -2.45 -7.84 -12.12
C GLU A 664 -3.93 -7.62 -12.41
N ILE A 665 -4.20 -6.94 -13.51
CA ILE A 665 -5.53 -6.49 -13.90
C ILE A 665 -6.39 -7.66 -14.41
N ALA A 666 -7.64 -7.74 -13.96
CA ALA A 666 -8.61 -8.74 -14.41
C ALA A 666 -9.25 -8.32 -15.75
N SER A 667 -9.52 -9.28 -16.64
CA SER A 667 -10.13 -9.01 -17.96
C SER A 667 -11.50 -9.66 -18.07
N TYR A 668 -12.49 -8.94 -18.61
CA TYR A 668 -13.84 -9.48 -18.81
C TYR A 668 -14.51 -8.97 -20.09
N SER A 669 -15.63 -9.58 -20.43
CA SER A 669 -16.57 -9.08 -21.43
C SER A 669 -18.01 -9.32 -21.02
N TYR A 670 -18.89 -8.52 -21.60
CA TYR A 670 -20.33 -8.71 -21.48
C TYR A 670 -21.07 -8.46 -22.80
N GLU A 671 -22.24 -9.08 -22.92
CA GLU A 671 -23.20 -8.87 -23.99
C GLU A 671 -24.57 -8.54 -23.41
N ILE A 672 -25.26 -7.57 -24.03
CA ILE A 672 -26.58 -7.10 -23.60
C ILE A 672 -27.51 -7.07 -24.79
N GLU A 673 -28.63 -7.77 -24.70
CA GLU A 673 -29.63 -7.88 -25.77
C GLU A 673 -31.06 -7.71 -25.24
N GLU A 674 -31.96 -7.11 -26.02
CA GLU A 674 -33.39 -7.11 -25.71
C GLU A 674 -33.96 -8.54 -25.83
N GLN A 675 -34.92 -8.90 -24.95
CA GLN A 675 -35.59 -10.21 -24.96
C GLN A 675 -36.72 -10.35 -25.99
#